data_AF-A0A315C8H6-F1
#
_entry.id   AF-A0A315C8H6-F1
#
_cell.length_a   1.000
_cell.length_b   1.000
_cell.length_c   1.000
_cell.angle_alpha   90.00
_cell.angle_beta   90.00
_cell.angle_gamma   90.00
#
_symmetry.space_group_name_H-M   'P 1'
#
loop_
_entity.id
_entity.type
_entity.pdbx_description
1 polymer ?
#
loop_
_entity_poly.entity_id
_entity_poly.type
_entity_poly.pdbx_seq_one_letter_code
_entity_poly.pdbx_strand_id
1 'polypeptide(L)'
;MTLRTPPLADTPRLHNFVTQLDALLKGTSDEAAILASGKPLLAELVAQDDWLPEEYAQPNPERYQQFLLYADPDDRFSVVSFVWGPGQATPIHDHTVWGMIGMLRGAELCQHFAKTPQGQWQPNGEQSRLEAGDVEAVSPTIGDVHRVWNAYSDQVSISVHVYGANIGKVSRHVFHEDGTVKDFISGYSNAKVEAPLEFPLAAYARIRETLLQRQEIAILDVREEDPFAQCHPLFAANLPLGRIEADAWTRIPRLDTFIVVYGTSFNGDNLALPAARTLKRMGYTNVHLLAGGLQGWQDAGGEVFRDVNVPSKSFGELVESKRHTPSLSAQEVKALIDSKADVVVMDARRFDEYQTMSIPSGISVPGAELVLRARALAPSATTRIIVNCAGRTRSIIGTQSLINSGIPNPVSALRNGTIGWTLAGQELIKGAKEHFPEVDDATRTKAAASAFAVATRAGVKRVRMDELNTWLADNTRTTYFFDVRTPQEYAAGHVAGARSAPGGQLVQETDHQAAVRGARLVLCDTDGTRANMSASWLAQMGWEVYVVAGLTAEDFKHTDVPPLRLPEPQGKVPAVDVGKVKAWLADRNSHTVVLDFSTSAQYIQGHIHSAWWVLRTQLKDSLTAAHKGHRYVLTCQNGGVSRFAVPEVQAAVKAGIEVVWLEGGNAAWLAAGGKLQTGDHQMAVERVDRYRRPYEGTNNPVEAMQGYLDWEFGLVEQLARDGTHHFKVI
;
A
#
# COMPACT_ATOMS: atom_id res chain seq x y z
N MET A 1 -20.22 -9.01 11.56
CA MET A 1 -20.51 -9.72 10.31
C MET A 1 -21.86 -10.36 10.45
N THR A 2 -22.76 -10.18 9.48
CA THR A 2 -24.12 -10.74 9.53
C THR A 2 -24.09 -12.13 8.89
N LEU A 3 -24.50 -13.16 9.64
CA LEU A 3 -24.66 -14.51 9.10
C LEU A 3 -25.91 -14.55 8.23
N ARG A 4 -25.87 -15.35 7.16
CA ARG A 4 -27.03 -15.59 6.30
C ARG A 4 -27.94 -16.61 6.97
N THR A 5 -29.09 -16.16 7.47
CA THR A 5 -30.16 -17.00 8.02
C THR A 5 -31.29 -17.16 7.01
N PRO A 6 -32.14 -18.20 7.13
CA PRO A 6 -33.32 -18.30 6.27
C PRO A 6 -34.23 -17.08 6.47
N PRO A 7 -34.75 -16.45 5.40
CA PRO A 7 -35.72 -15.39 5.54
C PRO A 7 -37.00 -15.95 6.19
N LEU A 8 -37.45 -15.37 7.31
CA LEU A 8 -38.69 -15.82 7.98
C LEU A 8 -39.94 -15.72 7.09
N ALA A 9 -39.93 -14.84 6.09
CA ALA A 9 -41.00 -14.75 5.09
C ALA A 9 -41.11 -16.01 4.22
N ASP A 10 -39.99 -16.72 4.01
CA ASP A 10 -39.89 -17.90 3.16
C ASP A 10 -40.00 -19.21 3.96
N THR A 11 -40.04 -19.12 5.30
CA THR A 11 -40.18 -20.27 6.22
C THR A 11 -41.36 -20.07 7.19
N PRO A 12 -42.63 -20.22 6.74
CA PRO A 12 -43.81 -19.87 7.55
C PRO A 12 -43.94 -20.62 8.88
N ARG A 13 -43.52 -21.89 8.96
CA ARG A 13 -43.55 -22.66 10.22
C ARG A 13 -42.55 -22.14 11.25
N LEU A 14 -41.32 -21.90 10.83
CA LEU A 14 -40.29 -21.28 11.68
C LEU A 14 -40.73 -19.89 12.13
N HIS A 15 -41.34 -19.10 11.24
CA HIS A 15 -41.91 -17.80 11.58
C HIS A 15 -42.97 -17.93 12.68
N ASN A 16 -43.95 -18.82 12.50
CA ASN A 16 -45.01 -19.03 13.47
C ASN A 16 -44.45 -19.44 14.85
N PHE A 17 -43.51 -20.39 14.87
CA PHE A 17 -42.83 -20.81 16.10
C PHE A 17 -42.12 -19.64 16.79
N VAL A 18 -41.31 -18.87 16.04
CA VAL A 18 -40.59 -17.71 16.55
C VAL A 18 -41.56 -16.66 17.12
N THR A 19 -42.68 -16.39 16.46
CA THR A 19 -43.71 -15.46 16.94
C THR A 19 -44.36 -15.95 18.24
N GLN A 20 -44.73 -17.23 18.33
CA GLN A 20 -45.33 -17.80 19.52
C GLN A 20 -44.35 -17.81 20.70
N LEU A 21 -43.08 -18.15 20.45
CA LEU A 21 -42.05 -18.16 21.47
C LEU A 21 -41.71 -16.73 21.95
N ASP A 22 -41.66 -15.74 21.05
CA ASP A 22 -41.52 -14.33 21.42
C ASP A 22 -42.66 -13.86 22.35
N ALA A 23 -43.90 -14.22 22.02
CA ALA A 23 -45.05 -13.90 22.85
C ALA A 23 -44.96 -14.55 24.25
N LEU A 24 -44.52 -15.82 24.32
CA LEU A 24 -44.29 -16.52 25.58
C LEU A 24 -43.22 -15.82 26.44
N LEU A 25 -42.06 -15.49 25.85
CA LEU A 25 -40.94 -14.86 26.55
C LEU A 25 -41.22 -13.39 26.95
N LYS A 26 -42.18 -12.73 26.31
CA LYS A 26 -42.71 -11.43 26.78
C LYS A 26 -43.64 -11.57 27.99
N GLY A 27 -44.31 -12.72 28.12
CA GLY A 27 -45.30 -12.97 29.16
C GLY A 27 -44.72 -13.52 30.47
N THR A 28 -43.54 -14.13 30.44
CA THR A 28 -42.90 -14.70 31.63
C THR A 28 -41.38 -14.78 31.50
N SER A 29 -40.67 -14.70 32.63
CA SER A 29 -39.25 -15.04 32.76
C SER A 29 -39.02 -16.29 33.63
N ASP A 30 -40.08 -16.97 34.04
CA ASP A 30 -40.01 -18.21 34.81
C ASP A 30 -39.61 -19.39 33.92
N GLU A 31 -38.43 -19.97 34.16
CA GLU A 31 -37.86 -21.06 33.34
C GLU A 31 -38.79 -22.27 33.26
N ALA A 32 -39.41 -22.67 34.36
CA ALA A 32 -40.31 -23.83 34.38
C ALA A 32 -41.54 -23.59 33.49
N ALA A 33 -42.15 -22.40 33.57
CA ALA A 33 -43.26 -22.01 32.70
C ALA A 33 -42.84 -21.91 31.21
N ILE A 34 -41.64 -21.40 30.93
CA ILE A 34 -41.09 -21.32 29.57
C ILE A 34 -40.91 -22.72 28.98
N LEU A 35 -40.27 -23.64 29.71
CA LEU A 35 -40.07 -25.00 29.22
C LEU A 35 -41.39 -25.76 29.08
N ALA A 36 -42.32 -25.61 30.02
CA ALA A 36 -43.62 -26.29 29.95
C ALA A 36 -44.47 -25.82 28.75
N SER A 37 -44.44 -24.52 28.44
CA SER A 37 -45.23 -23.94 27.34
C SER A 37 -44.51 -23.96 26.00
N GLY A 38 -43.17 -23.90 26.00
CA GLY A 38 -42.35 -23.89 24.80
C GLY A 38 -42.18 -25.27 24.17
N LYS A 39 -42.14 -26.35 24.96
CA LYS A 39 -42.02 -27.72 24.44
C LYS A 39 -43.11 -28.08 23.43
N PRO A 40 -44.42 -27.85 23.69
CA PRO A 40 -45.46 -28.07 22.69
C PRO A 40 -45.28 -27.26 21.39
N LEU A 41 -44.79 -26.02 21.48
CA LEU A 41 -44.54 -25.18 20.32
C LEU A 41 -43.41 -25.78 19.46
N LEU A 42 -42.34 -26.25 20.09
CA LEU A 42 -41.23 -26.89 19.37
C LEU A 42 -41.67 -28.23 18.78
N ALA A 43 -42.48 -29.01 19.50
CA ALA A 43 -43.04 -30.26 19.01
C ALA A 43 -43.89 -30.04 17.74
N GLU A 44 -44.70 -28.98 17.70
CA GLU A 44 -45.45 -28.60 16.50
C GLU A 44 -44.53 -28.24 15.33
N LEU A 45 -43.42 -27.54 15.59
CA LEU A 45 -42.43 -27.19 14.56
C LEU A 45 -41.73 -28.43 13.97
N VAL A 46 -41.33 -29.38 14.81
CA VAL A 46 -40.59 -30.58 14.36
C VAL A 46 -41.48 -31.73 13.89
N ALA A 47 -42.79 -31.64 14.09
CA ALA A 47 -43.75 -32.67 13.65
C ALA A 47 -43.85 -32.81 12.12
N GLN A 48 -43.37 -31.83 11.35
CA GLN A 48 -43.38 -31.84 9.88
C GLN A 48 -42.03 -31.37 9.34
N ASP A 49 -41.51 -32.10 8.37
CA ASP A 49 -40.20 -31.84 7.75
C ASP A 49 -40.34 -31.29 6.33
N ASP A 50 -41.09 -30.19 6.20
CA ASP A 50 -41.39 -29.52 4.92
C ASP A 50 -40.88 -28.06 4.88
N TRP A 51 -40.12 -27.62 5.90
CA TRP A 51 -39.82 -26.20 6.11
C TRP A 51 -38.33 -25.87 6.28
N LEU A 52 -37.47 -26.81 6.67
CA LEU A 52 -36.05 -26.54 6.86
C LEU A 52 -35.36 -26.46 5.48
N PRO A 53 -34.81 -25.31 5.08
CA PRO A 53 -34.17 -25.20 3.76
C PRO A 53 -32.93 -26.07 3.65
N GLU A 54 -32.68 -26.61 2.46
CA GLU A 54 -31.63 -27.60 2.19
C GLU A 54 -30.21 -27.11 2.55
N GLU A 55 -29.94 -25.79 2.43
CA GLU A 55 -28.67 -25.15 2.84
C GLU A 55 -28.37 -25.35 4.34
N TYR A 56 -29.41 -25.41 5.17
CA TYR A 56 -29.31 -25.54 6.64
C TYR A 56 -29.51 -26.97 7.13
N ALA A 57 -29.53 -27.92 6.19
CA ALA A 57 -29.69 -29.36 6.44
C ALA A 57 -28.48 -30.18 5.95
N GLN A 58 -27.47 -29.55 5.33
CA GLN A 58 -26.32 -30.27 4.78
C GLN A 58 -25.38 -30.80 5.88
N PRO A 59 -25.04 -32.11 5.89
CA PRO A 59 -24.02 -32.63 6.77
C PRO A 59 -22.62 -32.20 6.32
N ASN A 60 -21.64 -32.29 7.22
CA ASN A 60 -20.23 -32.23 6.87
C ASN A 60 -19.58 -33.58 7.23
N PRO A 61 -18.69 -34.14 6.38
CA PRO A 61 -18.12 -35.47 6.62
C PRO A 61 -17.21 -35.55 7.85
N GLU A 62 -16.60 -34.44 8.27
CA GLU A 62 -15.60 -34.42 9.34
C GLU A 62 -16.17 -34.01 10.70
N ARG A 63 -17.27 -33.25 10.72
CA ARG A 63 -17.85 -32.69 11.95
C ARG A 63 -19.35 -32.45 11.84
N TYR A 64 -20.03 -32.39 12.97
CA TYR A 64 -21.42 -31.95 13.02
C TYR A 64 -21.51 -30.45 12.70
N GLN A 65 -22.63 -30.03 12.10
CA GLN A 65 -22.85 -28.64 11.72
C GLN A 65 -23.93 -28.00 12.60
N GLN A 66 -23.78 -26.71 12.85
CA GLN A 66 -24.73 -25.90 13.60
C GLN A 66 -25.11 -24.68 12.77
N PHE A 67 -26.32 -24.64 12.25
CA PHE A 67 -26.80 -23.52 11.44
C PHE A 67 -27.76 -22.66 12.25
N LEU A 68 -27.43 -21.39 12.42
CA LEU A 68 -28.34 -20.41 13.00
C LEU A 68 -29.53 -20.21 12.05
N LEU A 69 -30.73 -20.51 12.54
CA LEU A 69 -31.98 -20.28 11.81
C LEU A 69 -32.61 -18.93 12.20
N TYR A 70 -32.56 -18.59 13.48
CA TYR A 70 -33.06 -17.33 14.01
C TYR A 70 -32.29 -16.94 15.29
N ALA A 71 -31.97 -15.66 15.43
CA ALA A 71 -31.53 -15.07 16.70
C ALA A 71 -32.43 -13.87 17.00
N ASP A 72 -32.93 -13.81 18.23
CA ASP A 72 -33.69 -12.66 18.69
C ASP A 72 -32.82 -11.38 18.69
N PRO A 73 -33.34 -10.22 18.24
CA PRO A 73 -32.57 -8.97 18.21
C PRO A 73 -32.00 -8.53 19.56
N ASP A 74 -32.66 -8.90 20.66
CA ASP A 74 -32.21 -8.61 22.03
C ASP A 74 -31.43 -9.78 22.64
N ASP A 75 -30.99 -10.74 21.81
CA ASP A 75 -30.28 -11.98 22.18
C ASP A 75 -31.03 -12.85 23.22
N ARG A 76 -32.36 -12.69 23.36
CA ARG A 76 -33.20 -13.43 24.35
C ARG A 76 -33.28 -14.93 24.08
N PHE A 77 -33.23 -15.34 22.80
CA PHE A 77 -33.18 -16.74 22.41
C PHE A 77 -32.58 -16.91 21.01
N SER A 78 -32.17 -18.13 20.69
CA SER A 78 -31.76 -18.53 19.34
C SER A 78 -32.33 -19.90 18.96
N VAL A 79 -32.56 -20.09 17.66
CA VAL A 79 -33.03 -21.34 17.04
C VAL A 79 -31.95 -21.83 16.09
N VAL A 80 -31.50 -23.07 16.25
CA VAL A 80 -30.34 -23.64 15.58
C VAL A 80 -30.70 -25.02 15.02
N SER A 81 -30.36 -25.26 13.75
CA SER A 81 -30.37 -26.60 13.16
C SER A 81 -29.04 -27.29 13.47
N PHE A 82 -29.10 -28.41 14.17
CA PHE A 82 -27.96 -29.31 14.38
C PHE A 82 -28.03 -30.44 13.36
N VAL A 83 -27.00 -30.56 12.53
CA VAL A 83 -26.92 -31.58 11.48
C VAL A 83 -25.78 -32.54 11.81
N TRP A 84 -26.14 -33.78 12.08
CA TRP A 84 -25.20 -34.84 12.46
C TRP A 84 -24.97 -35.79 11.29
N GLY A 85 -23.73 -35.85 10.82
CA GLY A 85 -23.27 -36.96 10.00
C GLY A 85 -23.28 -38.29 10.78
N PRO A 86 -23.18 -39.43 10.09
CA PRO A 86 -23.20 -40.73 10.73
C PRO A 86 -22.09 -40.88 11.80
N GLY A 87 -22.46 -41.33 13.00
CA GLY A 87 -21.54 -41.55 14.13
C GLY A 87 -20.93 -40.29 14.77
N GLN A 88 -21.34 -39.08 14.37
CA GLN A 88 -20.83 -37.84 14.95
C GLN A 88 -21.39 -37.59 16.36
N ALA A 89 -20.57 -37.01 17.23
CA ALA A 89 -20.87 -36.77 18.63
C ALA A 89 -20.32 -35.42 19.10
N THR A 90 -20.94 -34.84 20.13
CA THR A 90 -20.36 -33.74 20.91
C THR A 90 -19.30 -34.26 21.87
N PRO A 91 -18.42 -33.40 22.39
CA PRO A 91 -17.80 -33.64 23.69
C PRO A 91 -18.85 -33.56 24.83
N ILE A 92 -18.45 -33.88 26.07
CA ILE A 92 -19.29 -33.59 27.24
C ILE A 92 -19.33 -32.07 27.40
N HIS A 93 -20.52 -31.48 27.52
CA HIS A 93 -20.67 -30.03 27.58
C HIS A 93 -21.90 -29.60 28.37
N ASP A 94 -21.97 -28.31 28.67
CA ASP A 94 -23.15 -27.64 29.22
C ASP A 94 -23.66 -26.53 28.28
N HIS A 95 -24.74 -25.85 28.66
CA HIS A 95 -25.34 -24.75 27.92
C HIS A 95 -25.37 -23.46 28.73
N THR A 96 -25.42 -23.55 30.06
CA THR A 96 -25.51 -22.43 31.03
C THR A 96 -26.81 -21.61 30.94
N VAL A 97 -27.69 -21.96 30.02
CA VAL A 97 -29.02 -21.38 29.78
C VAL A 97 -30.03 -22.51 29.62
N TRP A 98 -31.32 -22.22 29.75
CA TRP A 98 -32.35 -23.20 29.39
C TRP A 98 -32.32 -23.50 27.89
N GLY A 99 -32.70 -24.71 27.52
CA GLY A 99 -32.77 -25.16 26.14
C GLY A 99 -33.85 -26.21 25.90
N MET A 100 -34.30 -26.30 24.66
CA MET A 100 -35.23 -27.32 24.16
C MET A 100 -34.67 -27.92 22.88
N ILE A 101 -34.69 -29.23 22.77
CA ILE A 101 -34.15 -29.99 21.63
C ILE A 101 -35.32 -30.75 21.02
N GLY A 102 -35.67 -30.43 19.78
CA GLY A 102 -36.72 -31.11 19.02
C GLY A 102 -36.12 -31.92 17.88
N MET A 103 -36.44 -33.20 17.78
CA MET A 103 -35.90 -34.08 16.75
C MET A 103 -36.71 -33.92 15.45
N LEU A 104 -36.08 -33.48 14.35
CA LEU A 104 -36.75 -33.27 13.06
C LEU A 104 -36.59 -34.48 12.12
N ARG A 105 -35.36 -34.99 11.96
CA ARG A 105 -35.02 -36.12 11.08
C ARG A 105 -34.11 -37.11 11.77
N GLY A 106 -34.37 -38.41 11.68
CA GLY A 106 -33.50 -39.42 12.29
C GLY A 106 -33.67 -39.47 13.82
N ALA A 107 -32.57 -39.68 14.54
CA ALA A 107 -32.59 -39.88 15.98
C ALA A 107 -31.25 -39.51 16.64
N GLU A 108 -31.33 -39.09 17.90
CA GLU A 108 -30.19 -38.73 18.74
C GLU A 108 -30.16 -39.56 20.02
N LEU A 109 -28.96 -39.81 20.51
CA LEU A 109 -28.72 -40.42 21.80
C LEU A 109 -28.08 -39.38 22.72
N CYS A 110 -28.57 -39.30 23.96
CA CYS A 110 -28.07 -38.39 24.97
C CYS A 110 -27.67 -39.18 26.24
N GLN A 111 -26.50 -38.85 26.78
CA GLN A 111 -26.00 -39.38 28.05
C GLN A 111 -25.69 -38.22 28.99
N HIS A 112 -26.39 -38.16 30.11
CA HIS A 112 -26.06 -37.24 31.19
C HIS A 112 -24.79 -37.65 31.93
N PHE A 113 -24.06 -36.67 32.44
CA PHE A 113 -22.85 -36.88 33.22
C PHE A 113 -22.96 -36.17 34.58
N ALA A 114 -22.37 -36.79 35.61
CA ALA A 114 -22.23 -36.19 36.94
C ALA A 114 -20.78 -36.28 37.40
N LYS A 115 -20.40 -35.31 38.25
CA LYS A 115 -19.05 -35.24 38.80
C LYS A 115 -18.91 -36.17 39.99
N THR A 116 -17.88 -37.01 40.00
CA THR A 116 -17.54 -37.88 41.13
C THR A 116 -16.93 -37.08 42.29
N PRO A 117 -16.86 -37.65 43.51
CA PRO A 117 -16.13 -37.02 44.62
C PRO A 117 -14.66 -36.69 44.31
N GLN A 118 -14.04 -37.43 43.38
CA GLN A 118 -12.67 -37.24 42.92
C GLN A 118 -12.55 -36.18 41.80
N GLY A 119 -13.68 -35.59 41.38
CA GLY A 119 -13.72 -34.52 40.39
C GLY A 119 -13.75 -34.97 38.93
N GLN A 120 -13.92 -36.27 38.67
CA GLN A 120 -14.03 -36.85 37.32
C GLN A 120 -15.48 -36.82 36.83
N TRP A 121 -15.69 -36.81 35.52
CA TRP A 121 -17.03 -36.87 34.93
C TRP A 121 -17.36 -38.28 34.48
N GLN A 122 -18.46 -38.85 34.99
CA GLN A 122 -18.93 -40.18 34.62
C GLN A 122 -20.39 -40.16 34.15
N PRO A 123 -20.81 -41.12 33.30
CA PRO A 123 -22.21 -41.29 32.94
C PRO A 123 -23.09 -41.38 34.19
N ASN A 124 -24.22 -40.66 34.15
CA ASN A 124 -25.19 -40.61 35.23
C ASN A 124 -26.59 -40.85 34.65
N GLY A 125 -27.31 -41.84 35.21
CA GLY A 125 -28.63 -42.22 34.72
C GLY A 125 -28.60 -43.04 33.43
N GLU A 126 -29.80 -43.43 32.98
CA GLU A 126 -30.00 -44.14 31.72
C GLU A 126 -29.79 -43.21 30.51
N GLN A 127 -29.31 -43.79 29.42
CA GLN A 127 -29.17 -43.10 28.14
C GLN A 127 -30.56 -42.85 27.54
N SER A 128 -30.86 -41.61 27.15
CA SER A 128 -32.09 -41.27 26.45
C SER A 128 -31.89 -41.33 24.93
N ARG A 129 -32.98 -41.62 24.22
CA ARG A 129 -33.04 -41.63 22.75
C ARG A 129 -34.21 -40.76 22.30
N LEU A 130 -33.94 -39.76 21.48
CA LEU A 130 -34.96 -38.94 20.85
C LEU A 130 -35.22 -39.46 19.43
N GLU A 131 -36.47 -39.77 19.13
CA GLU A 131 -36.96 -40.08 17.79
C GLU A 131 -37.61 -38.84 17.17
N ALA A 132 -37.77 -38.83 15.84
CA ALA A 132 -38.41 -37.71 15.13
C ALA A 132 -39.78 -37.34 15.75
N GLY A 133 -39.96 -36.05 16.06
CA GLY A 133 -41.12 -35.51 16.76
C GLY A 133 -40.93 -35.36 18.29
N ASP A 134 -39.95 -36.04 18.88
CA ASP A 134 -39.68 -35.91 20.31
C ASP A 134 -39.07 -34.55 20.65
N VAL A 135 -39.39 -34.07 21.86
CA VAL A 135 -38.83 -32.84 22.42
C VAL A 135 -38.34 -33.06 23.84
N GLU A 136 -37.07 -32.76 24.08
CA GLU A 136 -36.44 -32.77 25.40
C GLU A 136 -36.09 -31.34 25.86
N ALA A 137 -35.99 -31.12 27.17
CA ALA A 137 -35.45 -29.87 27.71
C ALA A 137 -34.18 -30.13 28.50
N VAL A 138 -33.30 -29.14 28.44
CA VAL A 138 -32.02 -29.09 29.15
C VAL A 138 -31.96 -27.74 29.88
N SER A 139 -31.44 -27.71 31.10
CA SER A 139 -31.13 -26.45 31.78
C SER A 139 -30.22 -26.69 32.98
N PRO A 140 -29.56 -25.65 33.51
CA PRO A 140 -28.81 -25.75 34.75
C PRO A 140 -29.62 -26.27 35.94
N THR A 141 -30.95 -26.09 35.95
CA THR A 141 -31.82 -26.49 37.07
C THR A 141 -32.35 -27.92 36.98
N ILE A 142 -32.43 -28.50 35.77
CA ILE A 142 -32.96 -29.86 35.55
C ILE A 142 -31.88 -30.87 35.12
N GLY A 143 -30.72 -30.40 34.67
CA GLY A 143 -29.59 -31.19 34.22
C GLY A 143 -29.05 -30.66 32.89
N ASP A 144 -27.81 -30.18 32.90
CA ASP A 144 -27.19 -29.49 31.74
C ASP A 144 -25.96 -30.20 31.17
N VAL A 145 -25.26 -30.99 32.00
CA VAL A 145 -23.99 -31.61 31.58
C VAL A 145 -24.27 -32.96 30.90
N HIS A 146 -24.06 -33.04 29.59
CA HIS A 146 -24.30 -34.25 28.82
C HIS A 146 -23.40 -34.40 27.59
N ARG A 147 -23.49 -35.56 26.94
CA ARG A 147 -22.95 -35.85 25.61
C ARG A 147 -24.09 -36.28 24.70
N VAL A 148 -24.14 -35.73 23.49
CA VAL A 148 -25.15 -36.06 22.47
C VAL A 148 -24.46 -36.59 21.22
N TRP A 149 -25.05 -37.58 20.56
CA TRP A 149 -24.54 -38.12 19.31
C TRP A 149 -25.64 -38.67 18.40
N ASN A 150 -25.32 -38.78 17.12
CA ASN A 150 -26.21 -39.38 16.13
C ASN A 150 -26.46 -40.86 16.49
N ALA A 151 -27.73 -41.25 16.61
CA ALA A 151 -28.09 -42.63 16.90
C ALA A 151 -27.77 -43.60 15.76
N TYR A 152 -27.59 -43.07 14.54
CA TYR A 152 -27.32 -43.85 13.33
C TYR A 152 -25.87 -43.75 12.89
N SER A 153 -25.34 -44.88 12.42
CA SER A 153 -23.98 -45.02 11.87
C SER A 153 -23.93 -44.96 10.35
N ASP A 154 -25.08 -44.87 9.68
CA ASP A 154 -25.23 -44.91 8.22
C ASP A 154 -26.09 -43.78 7.63
N GLN A 155 -26.75 -42.96 8.45
CA GLN A 155 -27.60 -41.85 7.99
C GLN A 155 -27.45 -40.58 8.83
N VAL A 156 -27.90 -39.46 8.25
CA VAL A 156 -27.89 -38.12 8.87
C VAL A 156 -29.07 -37.97 9.81
N SER A 157 -28.84 -37.35 10.96
CA SER A 157 -29.89 -36.89 11.88
C SER A 157 -29.88 -35.37 11.98
N ILE A 158 -31.06 -34.76 12.11
CA ILE A 158 -31.23 -33.31 12.24
C ILE A 158 -32.18 -32.99 13.38
N SER A 159 -31.73 -32.17 14.32
CA SER A 159 -32.56 -31.63 15.40
C SER A 159 -32.57 -30.11 15.37
N VAL A 160 -33.62 -29.55 15.95
CA VAL A 160 -33.82 -28.11 16.13
C VAL A 160 -33.62 -27.80 17.61
N HIS A 161 -32.54 -27.06 17.88
CA HIS A 161 -32.18 -26.63 19.21
C HIS A 161 -32.65 -25.18 19.43
N VAL A 162 -33.29 -24.94 20.57
CA VAL A 162 -33.74 -23.62 20.99
C VAL A 162 -33.06 -23.31 22.31
N TYR A 163 -32.33 -22.20 22.37
CA TYR A 163 -31.59 -21.79 23.56
C TYR A 163 -32.10 -20.46 24.09
N GLY A 164 -32.16 -20.31 25.41
CA GLY A 164 -32.52 -19.08 26.13
C GLY A 164 -31.49 -17.96 26.08
N ALA A 165 -30.71 -17.91 25.01
CA ALA A 165 -29.80 -16.85 24.63
C ALA A 165 -29.35 -17.06 23.18
N ASN A 166 -28.59 -16.12 22.62
CA ASN A 166 -27.80 -16.38 21.43
C ASN A 166 -26.56 -17.23 21.79
N ILE A 167 -26.61 -18.53 21.55
CA ILE A 167 -25.55 -19.47 21.98
C ILE A 167 -24.19 -19.18 21.31
N GLY A 168 -24.18 -18.48 20.18
CA GLY A 168 -22.97 -17.97 19.52
C GLY A 168 -22.33 -16.74 20.20
N LYS A 169 -22.88 -16.28 21.32
CA LYS A 169 -22.33 -15.20 22.17
C LYS A 169 -22.17 -15.60 23.63
N VAL A 170 -22.60 -16.81 24.03
CA VAL A 170 -22.52 -17.30 25.39
C VAL A 170 -21.26 -18.15 25.57
N SER A 171 -20.46 -17.83 26.60
CA SER A 171 -19.32 -18.66 27.01
C SER A 171 -19.81 -19.81 27.87
N ARG A 172 -19.43 -21.03 27.50
CA ARG A 172 -19.84 -22.30 28.12
C ARG A 172 -18.67 -23.29 28.17
N HIS A 173 -18.89 -24.49 28.72
CA HIS A 173 -17.81 -25.40 29.07
C HIS A 173 -17.88 -26.72 28.28
N VAL A 174 -16.71 -27.17 27.84
CA VAL A 174 -16.45 -28.58 27.50
C VAL A 174 -15.76 -29.24 28.68
N PHE A 175 -16.18 -30.46 28.99
CA PHE A 175 -15.63 -31.30 30.04
C PHE A 175 -14.95 -32.53 29.45
N HIS A 176 -13.78 -32.87 29.99
CA HIS A 176 -13.12 -34.16 29.77
C HIS A 176 -13.41 -35.09 30.96
N GLU A 177 -13.41 -36.39 30.71
CA GLU A 177 -13.73 -37.41 31.73
C GLU A 177 -12.77 -37.36 32.93
N ASP A 178 -11.52 -36.93 32.71
CA ASP A 178 -10.50 -36.74 33.75
C ASP A 178 -10.74 -35.54 34.69
N GLY A 179 -11.76 -34.71 34.40
CA GLY A 179 -12.11 -33.51 35.16
C GLY A 179 -11.63 -32.20 34.56
N THR A 180 -10.89 -32.22 33.44
CA THR A 180 -10.44 -31.01 32.73
C THR A 180 -11.62 -30.24 32.15
N VAL A 181 -11.59 -28.91 32.28
CA VAL A 181 -12.64 -27.99 31.79
C VAL A 181 -12.04 -27.00 30.81
N LYS A 182 -12.74 -26.74 29.70
CA LYS A 182 -12.35 -25.75 28.70
C LYS A 182 -13.51 -24.86 28.30
N ASP A 183 -13.30 -23.55 28.34
CA ASP A 183 -14.28 -22.57 27.88
C ASP A 183 -14.37 -22.54 26.35
N PHE A 184 -15.59 -22.35 25.84
CA PHE A 184 -15.84 -22.12 24.41
C PHE A 184 -17.12 -21.32 24.17
N ILE A 185 -17.21 -20.72 22.98
CA ILE A 185 -18.43 -20.11 22.43
C ILE A 185 -18.77 -20.89 21.16
N SER A 186 -20.05 -21.20 20.94
CA SER A 186 -20.48 -21.94 19.74
C SER A 186 -20.18 -21.15 18.47
N GLY A 187 -19.60 -21.79 17.47
CA GLY A 187 -19.57 -21.28 16.10
C GLY A 187 -20.83 -21.68 15.34
N TYR A 188 -21.21 -20.88 14.33
CA TYR A 188 -22.24 -21.24 13.36
C TYR A 188 -21.62 -21.54 11.99
N SER A 189 -22.18 -22.51 11.28
CA SER A 189 -21.76 -22.93 9.93
C SER A 189 -22.32 -22.05 8.80
N ASN A 190 -23.13 -21.03 9.10
CA ASN A 190 -23.78 -20.19 8.09
C ASN A 190 -22.77 -19.47 7.18
N ALA A 191 -23.12 -19.36 5.90
CA ALA A 191 -22.47 -18.43 4.99
C ALA A 191 -22.60 -16.97 5.50
N LYS A 192 -21.65 -16.11 5.16
CA LYS A 192 -21.70 -14.68 5.50
C LYS A 192 -22.52 -13.94 4.43
N VAL A 193 -23.30 -12.93 4.83
CA VAL A 193 -23.96 -12.04 3.86
C VAL A 193 -22.90 -11.15 3.21
N GLU A 194 -22.73 -11.26 1.89
CA GLU A 194 -21.90 -10.31 1.13
C GLU A 194 -22.67 -9.01 0.96
N ALA A 195 -22.23 -7.96 1.64
CA ALA A 195 -22.71 -6.61 1.38
C ALA A 195 -22.24 -6.15 -0.02
N PRO A 196 -23.05 -5.37 -0.76
CA PRO A 196 -22.60 -4.77 -2.01
C PRO A 196 -21.33 -3.96 -1.76
N LEU A 197 -20.29 -4.21 -2.56
CA LEU A 197 -19.01 -3.52 -2.43
C LEU A 197 -19.19 -2.04 -2.79
N GLU A 198 -18.66 -1.15 -1.94
CA GLU A 198 -18.70 0.30 -2.17
C GLU A 198 -17.93 0.73 -3.44
N PHE A 199 -16.91 -0.07 -3.79
CA PHE A 199 -16.09 0.09 -4.98
C PHE A 199 -16.02 -1.22 -5.75
N PRO A 200 -16.01 -1.19 -7.09
CA PRO A 200 -15.80 -2.39 -7.89
C PRO A 200 -14.42 -2.99 -7.65
N LEU A 201 -14.29 -4.31 -7.85
CA LEU A 201 -12.99 -5.00 -7.79
C LEU A 201 -12.34 -5.07 -9.16
N ALA A 202 -11.02 -4.96 -9.20
CA ALA A 202 -10.20 -5.27 -10.37
C ALA A 202 -9.41 -6.56 -10.09
N ALA A 203 -9.70 -7.62 -10.87
CA ALA A 203 -8.94 -8.86 -10.82
C ALA A 203 -7.59 -8.72 -11.54
N TYR A 204 -6.60 -9.50 -11.11
CA TYR A 204 -5.27 -9.56 -11.74
C TYR A 204 -5.34 -9.72 -13.27
N ALA A 205 -6.19 -10.63 -13.77
CA ALA A 205 -6.32 -10.88 -15.21
C ALA A 205 -6.72 -9.63 -16.01
N ARG A 206 -7.66 -8.83 -15.50
CA ARG A 206 -8.09 -7.57 -16.13
C ARG A 206 -6.94 -6.56 -16.14
N ILE A 207 -6.22 -6.43 -15.03
CA ILE A 207 -5.08 -5.51 -14.91
C ILE A 207 -3.97 -5.90 -15.89
N ARG A 208 -3.63 -7.19 -15.94
CA ARG A 208 -2.65 -7.75 -16.88
C ARG A 208 -3.04 -7.46 -18.33
N GLU A 209 -4.30 -7.68 -18.70
CA GLU A 209 -4.81 -7.38 -20.05
C GLU A 209 -4.68 -5.88 -20.38
N THR A 210 -5.07 -4.99 -19.46
CA THR A 210 -4.92 -3.53 -19.62
C THR A 210 -3.46 -3.14 -19.89
N LEU A 211 -2.50 -3.70 -19.14
CA LEU A 211 -1.07 -3.47 -19.34
C LEU A 211 -0.58 -4.01 -20.70
N LEU A 212 -1.01 -5.20 -21.10
CA LEU A 212 -0.66 -5.81 -22.40
C LEU A 212 -1.18 -4.98 -23.58
N GLN A 213 -2.40 -4.45 -23.45
CA GLN A 213 -3.03 -3.57 -24.44
C GLN A 213 -2.52 -2.12 -24.39
N ARG A 214 -1.64 -1.79 -23.43
CA ARG A 214 -1.08 -0.45 -23.20
C ARG A 214 -2.14 0.63 -22.97
N GLN A 215 -3.26 0.23 -22.37
CA GLN A 215 -4.30 1.16 -21.94
C GLN A 215 -3.89 1.86 -20.65
N GLU A 216 -4.38 3.09 -20.45
CA GLU A 216 -4.02 3.89 -19.28
C GLU A 216 -4.54 3.28 -17.98
N ILE A 217 -3.62 3.01 -17.05
CA ILE A 217 -3.92 2.47 -15.73
C ILE A 217 -2.98 3.07 -14.67
N ALA A 218 -3.53 3.35 -13.48
CA ALA A 218 -2.75 3.67 -12.29
C ALA A 218 -2.97 2.57 -11.24
N ILE A 219 -1.93 1.79 -10.94
CA ILE A 219 -1.96 0.78 -9.87
C ILE A 219 -1.30 1.43 -8.65
N LEU A 220 -2.05 1.64 -7.58
CA LEU A 220 -1.62 2.42 -6.42
C LEU A 220 -1.46 1.55 -5.19
N ASP A 221 -0.23 1.49 -4.69
CA ASP A 221 0.04 1.02 -3.33
C ASP A 221 -0.13 2.20 -2.37
N VAL A 222 -1.07 2.08 -1.44
CA VAL A 222 -1.38 3.18 -0.50
C VAL A 222 -0.76 2.97 0.88
N ARG A 223 0.13 1.97 1.02
CA ARG A 223 1.00 1.81 2.18
C ARG A 223 2.10 2.87 2.16
N GLU A 224 2.87 2.93 3.24
CA GLU A 224 4.09 3.74 3.31
C GLU A 224 5.20 3.17 2.40
N GLU A 225 6.23 3.95 2.08
CA GLU A 225 7.26 3.54 1.11
C GLU A 225 8.02 2.27 1.53
N ASP A 226 8.33 2.10 2.82
CA ASP A 226 9.07 0.91 3.28
C ASP A 226 8.29 -0.40 3.07
N PRO A 227 7.04 -0.57 3.54
CA PRO A 227 6.26 -1.79 3.28
C PRO A 227 5.93 -1.99 1.79
N PHE A 228 5.80 -0.91 1.00
CA PHE A 228 5.74 -1.02 -0.46
C PHE A 228 7.02 -1.66 -1.01
N ALA A 229 8.19 -1.13 -0.63
CA ALA A 229 9.48 -1.61 -1.08
C ALA A 229 9.81 -3.05 -0.65
N GLN A 230 9.06 -3.65 0.27
CA GLN A 230 9.23 -5.06 0.59
C GLN A 230 8.58 -5.99 -0.45
N CYS A 231 7.46 -5.59 -1.06
CA CYS A 231 6.71 -6.42 -2.00
C CYS A 231 5.62 -5.61 -2.73
N HIS A 232 5.71 -5.48 -4.06
CA HIS A 232 4.73 -4.79 -4.89
C HIS A 232 4.73 -5.28 -6.36
N PRO A 233 3.64 -5.14 -7.14
CA PRO A 233 3.65 -5.36 -8.59
C PRO A 233 4.60 -4.43 -9.36
N LEU A 234 5.12 -4.87 -10.51
CA LEU A 234 6.11 -4.12 -11.31
C LEU A 234 5.74 -2.65 -11.55
N PHE A 235 4.51 -2.40 -11.99
CA PHE A 235 4.01 -1.07 -12.35
C PHE A 235 3.15 -0.42 -11.26
N ALA A 236 3.17 -0.93 -10.03
CA ALA A 236 2.54 -0.25 -8.91
C ALA A 236 3.34 1.00 -8.54
N ALA A 237 2.66 2.14 -8.44
CA ALA A 237 3.20 3.39 -7.95
C ALA A 237 2.83 3.56 -6.47
N ASN A 238 3.83 3.80 -5.62
CA ASN A 238 3.60 4.10 -4.21
C ASN A 238 2.98 5.50 -4.05
N LEU A 239 1.77 5.57 -3.49
CA LEU A 239 1.06 6.81 -3.16
C LEU A 239 0.41 6.64 -1.78
N PRO A 240 1.17 6.85 -0.69
CA PRO A 240 0.68 6.56 0.66
C PRO A 240 -0.63 7.29 0.95
N LEU A 241 -1.57 6.63 1.62
CA LEU A 241 -2.91 7.17 1.93
C LEU A 241 -2.84 8.61 2.47
N GLY A 242 -1.89 8.88 3.37
CA GLY A 242 -1.75 10.20 4.00
C GLY A 242 -1.37 11.35 3.07
N ARG A 243 -0.96 11.03 1.82
CA ARG A 243 -0.46 11.98 0.82
C ARG A 243 -1.33 12.10 -0.43
N ILE A 244 -2.39 11.29 -0.56
CA ILE A 244 -3.23 11.25 -1.75
C ILE A 244 -3.74 12.64 -2.14
N GLU A 245 -4.26 13.42 -1.20
CA GLU A 245 -4.78 14.76 -1.48
C GLU A 245 -3.70 15.74 -1.98
N ALA A 246 -2.46 15.58 -1.54
CA ALA A 246 -1.36 16.46 -1.91
C ALA A 246 -0.79 16.13 -3.30
N ASP A 247 -0.77 14.85 -3.66
CA ASP A 247 0.05 14.37 -4.77
C ASP A 247 -0.79 13.81 -5.95
N ALA A 248 -2.05 13.39 -5.73
CA ALA A 248 -2.80 12.64 -6.75
C ALA A 248 -3.10 13.43 -8.02
N TRP A 249 -3.61 14.66 -7.96
CA TRP A 249 -3.90 15.44 -9.19
C TRP A 249 -2.65 15.75 -10.03
N THR A 250 -1.48 15.75 -9.38
CA THR A 250 -0.20 15.95 -10.06
C THR A 250 0.26 14.67 -10.76
N ARG A 251 0.06 13.52 -10.12
CA ARG A 251 0.54 12.21 -10.62
C ARG A 251 -0.49 11.49 -11.50
N ILE A 252 -1.77 11.79 -11.37
CA ILE A 252 -2.91 11.17 -12.06
C ILE A 252 -3.89 12.29 -12.48
N PRO A 253 -3.49 13.18 -13.41
CA PRO A 253 -4.25 14.40 -13.68
C PRO A 253 -5.63 14.15 -14.28
N ARG A 254 -5.83 13.02 -14.96
CA ARG A 254 -7.11 12.66 -15.60
C ARG A 254 -8.03 11.91 -14.62
N LEU A 255 -9.20 12.49 -14.33
CA LEU A 255 -10.13 12.03 -13.29
C LEU A 255 -10.88 10.72 -13.60
N ASP A 256 -10.99 10.32 -14.87
CA ASP A 256 -11.62 9.04 -15.27
C ASP A 256 -10.61 7.92 -15.54
N THR A 257 -9.33 8.14 -15.18
CA THR A 257 -8.28 7.11 -15.25
C THR A 257 -8.70 5.86 -14.51
N PHE A 258 -8.45 4.68 -15.11
CA PHE A 258 -8.66 3.41 -14.44
C PHE A 258 -7.65 3.27 -13.30
N ILE A 259 -8.11 3.46 -12.06
CA ILE A 259 -7.28 3.41 -10.86
C ILE A 259 -7.59 2.11 -10.11
N VAL A 260 -6.55 1.35 -9.77
CA VAL A 260 -6.63 0.17 -8.93
C VAL A 260 -5.86 0.42 -7.64
N VAL A 261 -6.56 0.43 -6.51
CA VAL A 261 -6.00 0.73 -5.19
C VAL A 261 -5.83 -0.54 -4.37
N TYR A 262 -4.69 -0.69 -3.72
CA TYR A 262 -4.46 -1.75 -2.72
C TYR A 262 -3.54 -1.27 -1.61
N GLY A 263 -3.59 -1.96 -0.46
CA GLY A 263 -2.74 -1.67 0.67
C GLY A 263 -3.41 -2.02 2.00
N THR A 264 -2.65 -2.72 2.84
CA THR A 264 -3.00 -3.04 4.22
C THR A 264 -1.83 -2.61 5.09
N SER A 265 -2.10 -1.95 6.20
CA SER A 265 -1.07 -1.58 7.17
C SER A 265 -0.50 -2.81 7.86
N PHE A 266 0.62 -2.64 8.57
CA PHE A 266 1.29 -3.73 9.28
C PHE A 266 0.41 -4.40 10.35
N ASN A 267 -0.48 -3.65 11.00
CA ASN A 267 -1.42 -4.15 11.99
C ASN A 267 -2.68 -4.81 11.38
N GLY A 268 -2.77 -4.91 10.04
CA GLY A 268 -3.90 -5.52 9.34
C GLY A 268 -5.03 -4.56 8.97
N ASP A 269 -4.94 -3.27 9.30
CA ASP A 269 -5.98 -2.29 8.92
C ASP A 269 -6.02 -2.07 7.40
N ASN A 270 -7.23 -1.95 6.87
CA ASN A 270 -7.46 -1.69 5.46
C ASN A 270 -7.18 -0.22 5.13
N LEU A 271 -6.08 0.04 4.38
CA LEU A 271 -5.75 1.37 3.88
C LEU A 271 -6.39 1.67 2.51
N ALA A 272 -6.66 0.62 1.73
CA ALA A 272 -7.18 0.74 0.36
C ALA A 272 -8.58 1.36 0.29
N LEU A 273 -9.50 0.98 1.18
CA LEU A 273 -10.87 1.52 1.17
C LEU A 273 -10.92 3.02 1.53
N PRO A 274 -10.28 3.49 2.62
CA PRO A 274 -10.13 4.93 2.87
C PRO A 274 -9.50 5.69 1.69
N ALA A 275 -8.46 5.13 1.07
CA ALA A 275 -7.82 5.74 -0.09
C ALA A 275 -8.76 5.88 -1.29
N ALA A 276 -9.52 4.83 -1.60
CA ALA A 276 -10.51 4.85 -2.68
C ALA A 276 -11.61 5.89 -2.43
N ARG A 277 -12.07 6.04 -1.17
CA ARG A 277 -13.01 7.11 -0.77
C ARG A 277 -12.41 8.51 -0.95
N THR A 278 -11.16 8.71 -0.57
CA THR A 278 -10.45 9.98 -0.78
C THR A 278 -10.35 10.33 -2.26
N LEU A 279 -9.95 9.37 -3.11
CA LEU A 279 -9.90 9.57 -4.57
C LEU A 279 -11.28 9.91 -5.14
N LYS A 280 -12.33 9.16 -4.78
CA LYS A 280 -13.71 9.44 -5.22
C LYS A 280 -14.16 10.85 -4.84
N ARG A 281 -13.85 11.29 -3.61
CA ARG A 281 -14.13 12.66 -3.12
C ARG A 281 -13.38 13.73 -3.89
N MET A 282 -12.15 13.45 -4.34
CA MET A 282 -11.36 14.32 -5.20
C MET A 282 -11.86 14.38 -6.65
N GLY A 283 -12.92 13.63 -6.99
CA GLY A 283 -13.55 13.64 -8.30
C GLY A 283 -13.14 12.47 -9.20
N TYR A 284 -12.32 11.53 -8.73
CA TYR A 284 -11.98 10.36 -9.53
C TYR A 284 -13.19 9.44 -9.70
N THR A 285 -13.51 9.06 -10.94
CA THR A 285 -14.77 8.37 -11.27
C THR A 285 -14.60 6.87 -11.53
N ASN A 286 -13.37 6.41 -11.80
CA ASN A 286 -13.08 5.04 -12.23
C ASN A 286 -12.12 4.31 -11.26
N VAL A 287 -12.44 4.39 -9.97
CA VAL A 287 -11.65 3.82 -8.87
C VAL A 287 -12.12 2.40 -8.53
N HIS A 288 -11.17 1.46 -8.49
CA HIS A 288 -11.39 0.06 -8.14
C HIS A 288 -10.47 -0.35 -6.98
N LEU A 289 -10.89 -1.35 -6.21
CA LEU A 289 -10.00 -2.04 -5.26
C LEU A 289 -9.38 -3.27 -5.93
N LEU A 290 -8.13 -3.59 -5.62
CA LEU A 290 -7.50 -4.84 -6.09
C LEU A 290 -8.20 -6.05 -5.46
N ALA A 291 -8.70 -6.96 -6.29
CA ALA A 291 -9.35 -8.18 -5.81
C ALA A 291 -8.36 -9.02 -4.98
N GLY A 292 -8.69 -9.30 -3.72
CA GLY A 292 -7.82 -10.03 -2.79
C GLY A 292 -6.57 -9.26 -2.31
N GLY A 293 -6.43 -7.97 -2.66
CA GLY A 293 -5.25 -7.17 -2.31
C GLY A 293 -3.96 -7.74 -2.90
N LEU A 294 -2.82 -7.46 -2.25
CA LEU A 294 -1.51 -7.96 -2.69
C LEU A 294 -1.44 -9.49 -2.68
N GLN A 295 -2.05 -10.15 -1.69
CA GLN A 295 -2.13 -11.60 -1.66
C GLN A 295 -2.90 -12.15 -2.87
N GLY A 296 -4.03 -11.55 -3.22
CA GLY A 296 -4.80 -11.93 -4.41
C GLY A 296 -4.05 -11.74 -5.73
N TRP A 297 -3.13 -10.76 -5.80
CA TRP A 297 -2.21 -10.63 -6.94
C TRP A 297 -1.26 -11.83 -7.03
N GLN A 298 -0.65 -12.22 -5.91
CA GLN A 298 0.28 -13.35 -5.85
C GLN A 298 -0.42 -14.70 -6.10
N ASP A 299 -1.58 -14.92 -5.47
CA ASP A 299 -2.39 -16.12 -5.64
C ASP A 299 -2.84 -16.32 -7.09
N ALA A 300 -3.06 -15.23 -7.82
CA ALA A 300 -3.39 -15.25 -9.24
C ALA A 300 -2.17 -15.44 -10.17
N GLY A 301 -0.96 -15.66 -9.61
CA GLY A 301 0.28 -15.85 -10.36
C GLY A 301 0.95 -14.55 -10.81
N GLY A 302 0.57 -13.40 -10.25
CA GLY A 302 1.22 -12.12 -10.52
C GLY A 302 2.60 -12.02 -9.88
N GLU A 303 3.60 -11.67 -10.68
CA GLU A 303 4.96 -11.43 -10.19
C GLU A 303 4.98 -10.21 -9.25
N VAL A 304 5.80 -10.29 -8.20
CA VAL A 304 6.01 -9.21 -7.23
C VAL A 304 7.50 -8.90 -7.12
N PHE A 305 7.79 -7.66 -6.82
CA PHE A 305 9.13 -7.09 -6.78
C PHE A 305 9.35 -6.44 -5.41
N ARG A 306 10.62 -6.29 -5.04
CA ARG A 306 11.08 -5.52 -3.88
C ARG A 306 11.84 -4.29 -4.37
N ASP A 307 12.23 -3.43 -3.43
CA ASP A 307 12.86 -2.12 -3.63
C ASP A 307 11.89 -1.09 -4.26
N VAL A 308 12.43 0.02 -4.77
CA VAL A 308 11.68 1.13 -5.38
C VAL A 308 12.18 1.40 -6.78
N ASN A 309 11.36 2.06 -7.60
CA ASN A 309 11.66 2.41 -8.99
C ASN A 309 12.04 1.18 -9.84
N VAL A 310 11.42 0.05 -9.54
CA VAL A 310 11.73 -1.26 -10.12
C VAL A 310 11.68 -1.28 -11.64
N PRO A 311 10.70 -0.66 -12.34
CA PRO A 311 10.71 -0.61 -13.80
C PRO A 311 12.02 -0.07 -14.38
N SER A 312 12.52 1.04 -13.83
CA SER A 312 13.75 1.69 -14.28
C SER A 312 14.99 0.85 -14.01
N LYS A 313 15.06 0.25 -12.81
CA LYS A 313 16.19 -0.61 -12.40
C LYS A 313 16.26 -1.88 -13.23
N SER A 314 15.12 -2.54 -13.38
CA SER A 314 15.00 -3.75 -14.20
C SER A 314 15.32 -3.48 -15.67
N PHE A 315 14.91 -2.30 -16.17
CA PHE A 315 15.29 -1.86 -17.51
C PHE A 315 16.81 -1.64 -17.63
N GLY A 316 17.47 -1.03 -16.64
CA GLY A 316 18.92 -0.90 -16.61
C GLY A 316 19.64 -2.25 -16.73
N GLU A 317 19.21 -3.26 -15.98
CA GLU A 317 19.78 -4.61 -16.06
C GLU A 317 19.48 -5.29 -17.42
N LEU A 318 18.30 -5.06 -17.99
CA LEU A 318 17.98 -5.53 -19.35
C LEU A 318 18.90 -4.89 -20.41
N VAL A 319 19.25 -3.60 -20.26
CA VAL A 319 20.20 -2.92 -21.15
C VAL A 319 21.58 -3.57 -21.08
N GLU A 320 22.13 -3.79 -19.87
CA GLU A 320 23.42 -4.47 -19.73
C GLU A 320 23.38 -5.88 -20.31
N SER A 321 22.32 -6.65 -20.02
CA SER A 321 22.14 -8.02 -20.53
C SER A 321 22.14 -8.08 -22.08
N LYS A 322 21.51 -7.11 -22.75
CA LYS A 322 21.35 -7.10 -24.21
C LYS A 322 22.50 -6.44 -24.96
N ARG A 323 23.10 -5.39 -24.40
CA ARG A 323 24.15 -4.60 -25.07
C ARG A 323 25.55 -4.94 -24.58
N HIS A 324 25.67 -5.75 -23.54
CA HIS A 324 26.93 -6.06 -22.87
C HIS A 324 27.68 -4.76 -22.51
N THR A 325 26.96 -3.81 -21.91
CA THR A 325 27.47 -2.49 -21.55
C THR A 325 28.81 -2.65 -20.82
N PRO A 326 29.92 -2.08 -21.33
CA PRO A 326 31.24 -2.32 -20.74
C PRO A 326 31.30 -1.83 -19.29
N SER A 327 31.95 -2.62 -18.42
CA SER A 327 32.15 -2.25 -17.02
C SER A 327 33.53 -2.65 -16.50
N LEU A 328 34.06 -1.84 -15.57
CA LEU A 328 35.31 -2.10 -14.84
C LEU A 328 34.99 -2.32 -13.36
N SER A 329 35.72 -3.23 -12.70
CA SER A 329 35.65 -3.42 -11.25
C SER A 329 36.19 -2.20 -10.49
N ALA A 330 35.82 -2.08 -9.22
CA ALA A 330 36.37 -1.04 -8.34
C ALA A 330 37.90 -1.09 -8.27
N GLN A 331 38.50 -2.29 -8.21
CA GLN A 331 39.95 -2.48 -8.18
C GLN A 331 40.62 -1.99 -9.47
N GLU A 332 40.05 -2.29 -10.64
CA GLU A 332 40.58 -1.81 -11.93
C GLU A 332 40.50 -0.29 -12.03
N VAL A 333 39.38 0.32 -11.62
CA VAL A 333 39.24 1.79 -11.64
C VAL A 333 40.19 2.43 -10.64
N LYS A 334 40.35 1.87 -9.44
CA LYS A 334 41.35 2.34 -8.47
C LYS A 334 42.77 2.27 -9.02
N ALA A 335 43.15 1.18 -9.69
CA ALA A 335 44.46 1.07 -10.31
C ALA A 335 44.69 2.15 -11.40
N LEU A 336 43.66 2.50 -12.17
CA LEU A 336 43.73 3.59 -13.15
C LEU A 336 43.94 4.96 -12.47
N ILE A 337 43.22 5.23 -11.37
CA ILE A 337 43.37 6.46 -10.60
C ILE A 337 44.77 6.54 -9.95
N ASP A 338 45.21 5.46 -9.30
CA ASP A 338 46.50 5.41 -8.60
C ASP A 338 47.69 5.53 -9.57
N SER A 339 47.57 4.98 -10.78
CA SER A 339 48.57 5.12 -11.85
C SER A 339 48.48 6.45 -12.61
N LYS A 340 47.52 7.33 -12.27
CA LYS A 340 47.26 8.59 -12.96
C LYS A 340 47.05 8.41 -14.47
N ALA A 341 46.34 7.35 -14.84
CA ALA A 341 45.94 7.13 -16.24
C ALA A 341 45.05 8.26 -16.75
N ASP A 342 45.00 8.45 -18.07
CA ASP A 342 44.14 9.44 -18.75
C ASP A 342 42.67 9.00 -18.69
N VAL A 343 42.03 9.28 -17.56
CA VAL A 343 40.64 8.88 -17.24
C VAL A 343 39.83 10.04 -16.68
N VAL A 344 38.53 10.04 -16.95
CA VAL A 344 37.55 10.93 -16.32
C VAL A 344 36.44 10.09 -15.71
N VAL A 345 36.17 10.31 -14.42
CA VAL A 345 35.09 9.63 -13.68
C VAL A 345 33.89 10.58 -13.57
N MET A 346 32.76 10.21 -14.14
CA MET A 346 31.52 10.99 -14.19
C MET A 346 30.44 10.33 -13.31
N ASP A 347 29.97 11.03 -12.29
CA ASP A 347 28.90 10.56 -11.41
C ASP A 347 27.52 10.97 -11.96
N ALA A 348 26.72 9.98 -12.33
CA ALA A 348 25.43 10.17 -13.00
C ALA A 348 24.24 10.47 -12.05
N ARG A 349 24.49 10.56 -10.74
CA ARG A 349 23.46 10.79 -9.72
C ARG A 349 23.08 12.27 -9.58
N ARG A 350 22.16 12.57 -8.68
CA ARG A 350 21.93 13.96 -8.26
C ARG A 350 23.15 14.53 -7.54
N PHE A 351 23.28 15.84 -7.56
CA PHE A 351 24.42 16.51 -6.91
C PHE A 351 24.45 16.28 -5.40
N ASP A 352 23.30 16.24 -4.71
CA ASP A 352 23.22 15.94 -3.28
C ASP A 352 23.73 14.52 -2.93
N GLU A 353 23.45 13.54 -3.79
CA GLU A 353 23.95 12.17 -3.64
C GLU A 353 25.46 12.11 -3.84
N TYR A 354 25.99 12.83 -4.84
CA TYR A 354 27.44 12.97 -5.08
C TYR A 354 28.15 13.64 -3.89
N GLN A 355 27.55 14.68 -3.31
CA GLN A 355 28.09 15.35 -2.13
C GLN A 355 28.07 14.45 -0.88
N THR A 356 27.10 13.55 -0.77
CA THR A 356 27.03 12.61 0.36
C THR A 356 28.21 11.64 0.35
N MET A 357 28.51 11.07 -0.80
CA MET A 357 29.69 10.24 -1.03
C MET A 357 30.01 10.12 -2.52
N SER A 358 31.29 10.07 -2.91
CA SER A 358 31.71 9.97 -4.31
C SER A 358 33.03 9.22 -4.49
N ILE A 359 33.29 8.78 -5.73
CA ILE A 359 34.55 8.16 -6.12
C ILE A 359 35.65 9.23 -6.15
N PRO A 360 36.88 8.95 -5.68
CA PRO A 360 38.00 9.89 -5.80
C PRO A 360 38.17 10.40 -7.23
N SER A 361 38.44 11.70 -7.40
CA SER A 361 38.52 12.41 -8.70
C SER A 361 37.23 12.44 -9.54
N GLY A 362 36.10 11.98 -8.98
CA GLY A 362 34.79 12.05 -9.64
C GLY A 362 34.35 13.48 -9.93
N ILE A 363 33.54 13.64 -10.98
CA ILE A 363 32.90 14.90 -11.35
C ILE A 363 31.39 14.64 -11.41
N SER A 364 30.58 15.48 -10.77
CA SER A 364 29.12 15.38 -10.87
C SER A 364 28.64 15.73 -12.29
N VAL A 365 28.07 14.75 -12.98
CA VAL A 365 27.48 14.88 -14.32
C VAL A 365 26.16 14.08 -14.35
N PRO A 366 25.05 14.62 -13.80
CA PRO A 366 23.76 13.93 -13.73
C PRO A 366 23.37 13.31 -15.07
N GLY A 367 22.74 12.12 -15.06
CA GLY A 367 22.67 11.24 -16.24
C GLY A 367 22.30 11.89 -17.59
N ALA A 368 21.32 12.80 -17.62
CA ALA A 368 20.92 13.49 -18.86
C ALA A 368 21.98 14.48 -19.40
N GLU A 369 22.85 14.99 -18.53
CA GLU A 369 23.94 15.90 -18.87
C GLU A 369 25.12 15.17 -19.55
N LEU A 370 25.26 13.84 -19.37
CA LEU A 370 26.45 13.10 -19.82
C LEU A 370 26.80 13.33 -21.30
N VAL A 371 25.83 13.16 -22.21
CA VAL A 371 26.07 13.33 -23.67
C VAL A 371 26.37 14.78 -24.04
N LEU A 372 25.82 15.74 -23.29
CA LEU A 372 26.04 17.17 -23.50
C LEU A 372 27.46 17.57 -23.06
N ARG A 373 27.93 17.05 -21.92
CA ARG A 373 29.14 17.51 -21.23
C ARG A 373 30.39 16.66 -21.51
N ALA A 374 30.23 15.40 -21.91
CA ALA A 374 31.35 14.45 -21.99
C ALA A 374 32.49 14.89 -22.90
N ARG A 375 32.21 15.54 -24.04
CA ARG A 375 33.24 16.02 -24.97
C ARG A 375 34.07 17.17 -24.41
N ALA A 376 33.50 17.99 -23.53
CA ALA A 376 34.24 19.06 -22.85
C ALA A 376 35.12 18.52 -21.72
N LEU A 377 34.66 17.47 -21.04
CA LEU A 377 35.39 16.81 -19.96
C LEU A 377 36.48 15.85 -20.46
N ALA A 378 36.26 15.18 -21.59
CA ALA A 378 37.19 14.23 -22.21
C ALA A 378 37.39 14.57 -23.71
N PRO A 379 38.07 15.70 -24.02
CA PRO A 379 38.21 16.19 -25.40
C PRO A 379 39.09 15.30 -26.28
N SER A 380 40.05 14.56 -25.69
CA SER A 380 40.83 13.56 -26.43
C SER A 380 40.03 12.28 -26.59
N ALA A 381 39.98 11.73 -27.82
CA ALA A 381 39.32 10.47 -28.11
C ALA A 381 39.95 9.26 -27.39
N THR A 382 41.18 9.39 -26.88
CA THR A 382 41.86 8.34 -26.12
C THR A 382 41.56 8.37 -24.63
N THR A 383 41.07 9.51 -24.10
CA THR A 383 40.71 9.64 -22.69
C THR A 383 39.58 8.67 -22.38
N ARG A 384 39.76 7.83 -21.35
CA ARG A 384 38.73 6.88 -20.94
C ARG A 384 37.68 7.55 -20.08
N ILE A 385 36.41 7.32 -20.40
CA ILE A 385 35.29 7.81 -19.60
C ILE A 385 34.75 6.66 -18.76
N ILE A 386 34.69 6.88 -17.45
CA ILE A 386 34.12 5.96 -16.48
C ILE A 386 32.87 6.61 -15.89
N VAL A 387 31.70 5.98 -16.05
CA VAL A 387 30.46 6.49 -15.47
C VAL A 387 30.14 5.70 -14.20
N ASN A 388 29.90 6.37 -13.07
CA ASN A 388 29.45 5.71 -11.84
C ASN A 388 28.08 6.19 -11.39
N CYS A 389 27.49 5.41 -10.49
CA CYS A 389 26.42 5.85 -9.62
C CYS A 389 26.62 5.20 -8.24
N ALA A 390 25.56 5.03 -7.45
CA ALA A 390 25.66 4.36 -6.16
C ALA A 390 25.69 2.82 -6.30
N GLY A 391 24.78 2.28 -7.11
CA GLY A 391 24.70 0.86 -7.47
C GLY A 391 25.05 0.65 -8.95
N ARG A 392 24.08 0.20 -9.76
CA ARG A 392 24.31 -0.21 -11.15
C ARG A 392 23.49 0.56 -12.19
N THR A 393 22.22 0.87 -11.91
CA THR A 393 21.26 1.36 -12.92
C THR A 393 21.74 2.60 -13.69
N ARG A 394 22.04 3.70 -12.98
CA ARG A 394 22.39 4.99 -13.61
C ARG A 394 23.75 4.95 -14.30
N SER A 395 24.70 4.15 -13.83
CA SER A 395 25.98 3.96 -14.52
C SER A 395 25.81 3.17 -15.81
N ILE A 396 25.02 2.09 -15.82
CA ILE A 396 24.70 1.35 -17.05
C ILE A 396 24.03 2.27 -18.09
N ILE A 397 22.96 2.96 -17.68
CA ILE A 397 22.22 3.88 -18.56
C ILE A 397 23.11 5.02 -19.05
N GLY A 398 23.94 5.60 -18.18
CA GLY A 398 24.86 6.67 -18.56
C GLY A 398 25.96 6.23 -19.51
N THR A 399 26.61 5.08 -19.25
CA THR A 399 27.60 4.48 -20.15
C THR A 399 26.98 4.15 -21.50
N GLN A 400 25.82 3.50 -21.52
CA GLN A 400 25.16 3.16 -22.77
C GLN A 400 24.61 4.39 -23.50
N SER A 401 24.32 5.50 -22.80
CA SER A 401 23.95 6.78 -23.40
C SER A 401 25.10 7.35 -24.24
N LEU A 402 26.30 7.36 -23.65
CA LEU A 402 27.52 7.81 -24.34
C LEU A 402 27.84 6.93 -25.55
N ILE A 403 27.76 5.61 -25.40
CA ILE A 403 27.96 4.64 -26.50
C ILE A 403 26.92 4.84 -27.60
N ASN A 404 25.64 4.96 -27.24
CA ASN A 404 24.56 5.17 -28.21
C ASN A 404 24.73 6.49 -28.97
N SER A 405 25.26 7.53 -28.33
CA SER A 405 25.56 8.82 -28.95
C SER A 405 26.78 8.79 -29.89
N GLY A 406 27.51 7.67 -29.98
CA GLY A 406 28.66 7.52 -30.86
C GLY A 406 29.87 8.36 -30.44
N ILE A 407 30.06 8.60 -29.13
CA ILE A 407 31.28 9.26 -28.64
C ILE A 407 32.50 8.38 -28.97
N PRO A 408 33.64 8.95 -29.43
CA PRO A 408 34.79 8.14 -29.84
C PRO A 408 35.59 7.56 -28.67
N ASN A 409 35.39 8.09 -27.46
CA ASN A 409 36.09 7.68 -26.26
C ASN A 409 35.80 6.22 -25.87
N PRO A 410 36.76 5.48 -25.31
CA PRO A 410 36.46 4.23 -24.62
C PRO A 410 35.65 4.55 -23.36
N VAL A 411 34.42 4.00 -23.29
CA VAL A 411 33.48 4.24 -22.18
C VAL A 411 33.28 2.95 -21.40
N SER A 412 33.23 3.03 -20.07
CA SER A 412 32.85 1.92 -19.21
C SER A 412 32.05 2.40 -18.00
N ALA A 413 31.19 1.56 -17.45
CA ALA A 413 30.58 1.78 -16.15
C ALA A 413 31.55 1.38 -15.04
N LEU A 414 31.55 2.07 -13.90
CA LEU A 414 32.07 1.51 -12.66
C LEU A 414 31.07 0.45 -12.16
N ARG A 415 31.49 -0.81 -12.20
CA ARG A 415 30.66 -1.94 -11.77
C ARG A 415 30.30 -1.78 -10.30
N ASN A 416 28.99 -1.79 -10.02
CA ASN A 416 28.39 -1.66 -8.69
C ASN A 416 28.66 -0.32 -7.98
N GLY A 417 29.20 0.69 -8.68
CA GLY A 417 29.23 2.08 -8.18
C GLY A 417 29.96 2.28 -6.85
N THR A 418 29.50 3.22 -6.04
CA THR A 418 30.05 3.49 -4.70
C THR A 418 29.86 2.32 -3.75
N ILE A 419 28.81 1.50 -3.91
CA ILE A 419 28.64 0.26 -3.14
C ILE A 419 29.80 -0.69 -3.42
N GLY A 420 30.08 -0.98 -4.69
CA GLY A 420 31.19 -1.84 -5.11
C GLY A 420 32.54 -1.32 -4.63
N TRP A 421 32.70 0.00 -4.62
CA TRP A 421 33.89 0.66 -4.08
C TRP A 421 34.07 0.39 -2.57
N THR A 422 33.00 0.58 -1.78
CA THR A 422 33.01 0.27 -0.34
C THR A 422 33.23 -1.21 -0.07
N LEU A 423 32.57 -2.10 -0.80
CA LEU A 423 32.73 -3.56 -0.67
C LEU A 423 34.16 -4.01 -1.02
N ALA A 424 34.85 -3.30 -1.90
CA ALA A 424 36.25 -3.54 -2.22
C ALA A 424 37.23 -2.97 -1.16
N GLY A 425 36.73 -2.42 -0.06
CA GLY A 425 37.54 -1.81 0.99
C GLY A 425 38.21 -0.50 0.59
N GLN A 426 37.68 0.19 -0.43
CA GLN A 426 38.25 1.41 -0.98
C GLN A 426 37.55 2.65 -0.40
N GLU A 427 38.31 3.75 -0.26
CA GLU A 427 37.83 4.96 0.41
C GLU A 427 37.03 5.86 -0.55
N LEU A 428 35.86 6.32 -0.09
CA LEU A 428 35.02 7.30 -0.76
C LEU A 428 35.33 8.73 -0.26
N ILE A 429 35.11 9.72 -1.11
CA ILE A 429 35.18 11.14 -0.75
C ILE A 429 33.80 11.61 -0.26
N LYS A 430 33.76 12.54 0.69
CA LYS A 430 32.54 13.21 1.16
C LYS A 430 32.65 14.72 0.93
N GLY A 431 31.52 15.37 0.62
CA GLY A 431 31.45 16.82 0.45
C GLY A 431 32.14 17.36 -0.81
N ALA A 432 32.38 16.50 -1.80
CA ALA A 432 32.99 16.86 -3.08
C ALA A 432 32.15 17.92 -3.82
N LYS A 433 32.78 18.78 -4.62
CA LYS A 433 32.13 19.98 -5.21
C LYS A 433 32.28 20.09 -6.73
N GLU A 434 33.05 19.20 -7.32
CA GLU A 434 33.36 19.13 -8.73
C GLU A 434 32.08 18.90 -9.51
N HIS A 435 31.91 19.72 -10.53
CA HIS A 435 30.71 19.74 -11.35
C HIS A 435 31.07 19.94 -12.81
N PHE A 436 30.17 19.55 -13.72
CA PHE A 436 30.39 19.70 -15.15
C PHE A 436 30.62 21.17 -15.55
N PRO A 437 31.44 21.43 -16.59
CA PRO A 437 31.61 22.78 -17.13
C PRO A 437 30.47 23.17 -18.09
N GLU A 438 30.37 24.46 -18.37
CA GLU A 438 29.61 24.92 -19.53
C GLU A 438 30.26 24.48 -20.85
N VAL A 439 29.43 24.31 -21.87
CA VAL A 439 29.88 23.84 -23.19
C VAL A 439 29.68 24.90 -24.26
N ASP A 440 30.61 24.96 -25.21
CA ASP A 440 30.51 25.83 -26.38
C ASP A 440 29.43 25.35 -27.38
N ASP A 441 29.07 26.23 -28.31
CA ASP A 441 28.01 25.97 -29.29
C ASP A 441 28.38 24.81 -30.24
N ALA A 442 29.66 24.64 -30.53
CA ALA A 442 30.14 23.54 -31.38
C ALA A 442 29.92 22.18 -30.71
N THR A 443 30.22 22.07 -29.41
CA THR A 443 29.98 20.87 -28.60
C THR A 443 28.50 20.62 -28.44
N ARG A 444 27.72 21.67 -28.11
CA ARG A 444 26.26 21.61 -27.97
C ARG A 444 25.60 21.08 -29.25
N THR A 445 25.96 21.63 -30.41
CA THR A 445 25.40 21.23 -31.71
C THR A 445 25.71 19.77 -32.04
N LYS A 446 26.95 19.32 -31.80
CA LYS A 446 27.34 17.92 -32.01
C LYS A 446 26.60 16.96 -31.08
N ALA A 447 26.46 17.33 -29.81
CA ALA A 447 25.71 16.54 -28.82
C ALA A 447 24.23 16.43 -29.20
N ALA A 448 23.61 17.55 -29.61
CA ALA A 448 22.22 17.59 -30.04
C ALA A 448 21.96 16.71 -31.27
N ALA A 449 22.82 16.78 -32.29
CA ALA A 449 22.72 15.93 -33.47
C ALA A 449 22.83 14.43 -33.13
N SER A 450 23.77 14.08 -32.24
CA SER A 450 23.96 12.70 -31.78
C SER A 450 22.74 12.20 -31.00
N ALA A 451 22.23 13.01 -30.07
CA ALA A 451 21.06 12.69 -29.25
C ALA A 451 19.80 12.56 -30.10
N PHE A 452 19.61 13.43 -31.10
CA PHE A 452 18.49 13.35 -32.03
C PHE A 452 18.50 12.03 -32.83
N ALA A 453 19.68 11.57 -33.29
CA ALA A 453 19.81 10.28 -33.95
C ALA A 453 19.42 9.11 -33.03
N VAL A 454 19.84 9.16 -31.76
CA VAL A 454 19.47 8.16 -30.74
C VAL A 454 17.95 8.16 -30.49
N ALA A 455 17.36 9.34 -30.31
CA ALA A 455 15.92 9.49 -30.11
C ALA A 455 15.12 8.95 -31.32
N THR A 456 15.57 9.25 -32.53
CA THR A 456 14.96 8.73 -33.77
C THR A 456 15.03 7.21 -33.83
N ARG A 457 16.19 6.61 -33.52
CA ARG A 457 16.37 5.14 -33.47
C ARG A 457 15.44 4.49 -32.43
N ALA A 458 15.18 5.17 -31.32
CA ALA A 458 14.25 4.72 -30.27
C ALA A 458 12.77 4.93 -30.61
N GLY A 459 12.45 5.57 -31.74
CA GLY A 459 11.07 5.87 -32.13
C GLY A 459 10.43 7.02 -31.35
N VAL A 460 11.24 7.91 -30.77
CA VAL A 460 10.76 9.13 -30.12
C VAL A 460 10.09 10.03 -31.15
N LYS A 461 8.90 10.52 -30.81
CA LYS A 461 8.11 11.38 -31.69
C LYS A 461 8.40 12.86 -31.42
N ARG A 462 7.89 13.73 -32.29
CA ARG A 462 8.02 15.19 -32.18
C ARG A 462 6.63 15.82 -32.09
N VAL A 463 6.51 16.92 -31.37
CA VAL A 463 5.26 17.67 -31.21
C VAL A 463 5.57 19.17 -31.21
N ARG A 464 4.65 19.99 -31.73
CA ARG A 464 4.75 21.46 -31.63
C ARG A 464 3.96 21.98 -30.43
N MET A 465 4.25 23.19 -29.96
CA MET A 465 3.56 23.76 -28.79
C MET A 465 2.04 23.93 -28.97
N ASP A 466 1.56 24.26 -30.17
CA ASP A 466 0.13 24.38 -30.48
C ASP A 466 -0.60 23.03 -30.36
N GLU A 467 0.00 21.96 -30.87
CA GLU A 467 -0.52 20.60 -30.72
C GLU A 467 -0.44 20.13 -29.27
N LEU A 468 0.67 20.40 -28.57
CA LEU A 468 0.83 20.07 -27.15
C LEU A 468 -0.25 20.75 -26.29
N ASN A 469 -0.53 22.03 -26.52
CA ASN A 469 -1.58 22.75 -25.80
C ASN A 469 -2.95 22.12 -26.01
N THR A 470 -3.22 21.58 -27.19
CA THR A 470 -4.45 20.82 -27.48
C THR A 470 -4.49 19.54 -26.64
N TRP A 471 -3.38 18.81 -26.52
CA TRP A 471 -3.31 17.60 -25.69
C TRP A 471 -3.38 17.86 -24.19
N LEU A 472 -2.83 18.98 -23.72
CA LEU A 472 -2.92 19.38 -22.31
C LEU A 472 -4.34 19.79 -21.91
N ALA A 473 -5.18 20.20 -22.87
CA ALA A 473 -6.60 20.48 -22.68
C ALA A 473 -7.50 19.25 -22.92
N ASP A 474 -6.95 18.16 -23.48
CA ASP A 474 -7.70 16.94 -23.80
C ASP A 474 -7.79 16.03 -22.57
N ASN A 475 -9.01 15.82 -22.07
CA ASN A 475 -9.27 14.97 -20.92
C ASN A 475 -9.43 13.47 -21.28
N THR A 476 -9.24 13.07 -22.54
CA THR A 476 -9.37 11.66 -22.96
C THR A 476 -8.08 10.87 -22.79
N ARG A 477 -6.94 11.53 -22.61
CA ARG A 477 -5.62 10.91 -22.41
C ARG A 477 -4.84 11.67 -21.34
N THR A 478 -3.99 10.97 -20.61
CA THR A 478 -3.05 11.58 -19.68
C THR A 478 -1.82 12.07 -20.46
N THR A 479 -1.55 13.38 -20.42
CA THR A 479 -0.34 13.99 -21.00
C THR A 479 0.48 14.64 -19.90
N TYR A 480 1.71 14.15 -19.68
CA TYR A 480 2.68 14.81 -18.80
C TYR A 480 3.64 15.67 -19.61
N PHE A 481 3.86 16.91 -19.19
CA PHE A 481 4.83 17.82 -19.80
C PHE A 481 5.96 18.14 -18.82
N PHE A 482 7.18 17.73 -19.18
CA PHE A 482 8.35 17.83 -18.32
C PHE A 482 9.48 18.65 -18.94
N ASP A 483 10.04 19.53 -18.13
CA ASP A 483 11.34 20.16 -18.35
C ASP A 483 12.43 19.28 -17.73
N VAL A 484 13.32 18.75 -18.57
CA VAL A 484 14.34 17.78 -18.14
C VAL A 484 15.69 18.39 -17.80
N ARG A 485 15.78 19.73 -17.81
CA ARG A 485 16.99 20.48 -17.47
C ARG A 485 17.22 20.48 -15.95
N THR A 486 18.27 21.16 -15.51
CA THR A 486 18.54 21.29 -14.07
C THR A 486 17.43 22.08 -13.37
N PRO A 487 17.17 21.83 -12.07
CA PRO A 487 16.22 22.63 -11.30
C PRO A 487 16.54 24.13 -11.31
N GLN A 488 17.82 24.50 -11.37
CA GLN A 488 18.29 25.88 -11.44
C GLN A 488 17.91 26.55 -12.77
N GLU A 489 18.10 25.86 -13.90
CA GLU A 489 17.66 26.35 -15.20
C GLU A 489 16.14 26.49 -15.28
N TYR A 490 15.39 25.51 -14.74
CA TYR A 490 13.94 25.60 -14.67
C TYR A 490 13.47 26.81 -13.85
N ALA A 491 14.06 27.02 -12.67
CA ALA A 491 13.72 28.15 -11.80
C ALA A 491 14.10 29.51 -12.42
N ALA A 492 15.18 29.56 -13.22
CA ALA A 492 15.59 30.77 -13.93
C ALA A 492 14.66 31.14 -15.10
N GLY A 493 14.00 30.14 -15.69
CA GLY A 493 13.09 30.33 -16.81
C GLY A 493 12.73 29.00 -17.49
N HIS A 494 11.44 28.69 -17.63
CA HIS A 494 10.93 27.43 -18.19
C HIS A 494 9.77 27.66 -19.16
N VAL A 495 9.36 26.57 -19.84
CA VAL A 495 8.19 26.59 -20.74
C VAL A 495 6.90 26.54 -19.92
N ALA A 496 5.93 27.39 -20.26
CA ALA A 496 4.63 27.41 -19.60
C ALA A 496 4.00 26.01 -19.51
N GLY A 497 3.55 25.64 -18.31
CA GLY A 497 2.94 24.33 -18.05
C GLY A 497 3.91 23.15 -17.91
N ALA A 498 5.20 23.33 -18.21
CA ALA A 498 6.20 22.29 -17.98
C ALA A 498 6.48 22.14 -16.48
N ARG A 499 6.60 20.89 -16.02
CA ARG A 499 7.04 20.57 -14.65
C ARG A 499 8.51 20.20 -14.64
N SER A 500 9.26 20.68 -13.66
CA SER A 500 10.66 20.27 -13.48
C SER A 500 10.75 18.76 -13.18
N ALA A 501 11.47 18.02 -14.02
CA ALA A 501 11.81 16.62 -13.80
C ALA A 501 13.17 16.32 -14.47
N PRO A 502 14.31 16.60 -13.80
CA PRO A 502 15.64 16.46 -14.37
C PRO A 502 15.84 15.09 -15.03
N GLY A 503 16.30 15.06 -16.28
CA GLY A 503 16.13 13.90 -17.15
C GLY A 503 16.71 12.59 -16.60
N GLY A 504 17.90 12.62 -15.98
CA GLY A 504 18.48 11.44 -15.36
C GLY A 504 17.61 10.86 -14.24
N GLN A 505 16.98 11.73 -13.44
CA GLN A 505 16.06 11.32 -12.38
C GLN A 505 14.68 10.94 -12.92
N LEU A 506 14.20 11.57 -14.01
CA LEU A 506 12.97 11.15 -14.67
C LEU A 506 13.09 9.71 -15.22
N VAL A 507 14.26 9.33 -15.75
CA VAL A 507 14.53 7.95 -16.18
C VAL A 507 14.71 7.01 -14.98
N GLN A 508 15.35 7.46 -13.90
CA GLN A 508 15.56 6.62 -12.72
C GLN A 508 14.28 6.38 -11.91
N GLU A 509 13.45 7.41 -11.73
CA GLU A 509 12.29 7.43 -10.82
C GLU A 509 11.00 7.77 -11.59
N THR A 510 10.81 7.16 -12.76
CA THR A 510 9.69 7.50 -13.66
C THR A 510 8.33 7.38 -12.97
N ASP A 511 8.14 6.38 -12.12
CA ASP A 511 6.92 6.11 -11.37
C ASP A 511 6.57 7.20 -10.33
N HIS A 512 7.55 7.99 -9.88
CA HIS A 512 7.31 9.16 -9.03
C HIS A 512 6.67 10.31 -9.82
N GLN A 513 7.03 10.46 -11.09
CA GLN A 513 6.58 11.57 -11.95
C GLN A 513 5.35 11.22 -12.78
N ALA A 514 5.27 9.98 -13.27
CA ALA A 514 4.23 9.46 -14.17
C ALA A 514 3.69 8.12 -13.63
N ALA A 515 2.69 8.19 -12.76
CA ALA A 515 2.07 7.01 -12.14
C ALA A 515 1.08 6.27 -13.08
N VAL A 516 0.63 6.91 -14.16
CA VAL A 516 -0.31 6.33 -15.12
C VAL A 516 0.46 5.61 -16.23
N ARG A 517 0.55 4.28 -16.16
CA ARG A 517 1.15 3.48 -17.24
C ARG A 517 0.27 3.55 -18.48
N GLY A 518 0.87 3.75 -19.66
CA GLY A 518 0.14 3.99 -20.92
C GLY A 518 -0.12 5.47 -21.24
N ALA A 519 0.22 6.37 -20.33
CA ALA A 519 0.16 7.82 -20.57
C ALA A 519 1.19 8.30 -21.60
N ARG A 520 0.99 9.52 -22.07
CA ARG A 520 1.90 10.25 -22.95
C ARG A 520 2.85 11.12 -22.14
N LEU A 521 4.14 11.09 -22.50
CA LEU A 521 5.16 11.99 -21.95
C LEU A 521 5.66 12.94 -23.03
N VAL A 522 5.81 14.21 -22.69
CA VAL A 522 6.34 15.25 -23.56
C VAL A 522 7.48 15.95 -22.84
N LEU A 523 8.66 16.02 -23.46
CA LEU A 523 9.86 16.56 -22.86
C LEU A 523 10.34 17.82 -23.59
N CYS A 524 10.87 18.78 -22.84
CA CYS A 524 11.57 19.94 -23.39
C CYS A 524 12.95 20.17 -22.75
N ASP A 525 13.83 20.79 -23.52
CA ASP A 525 15.13 21.32 -23.10
C ASP A 525 15.49 22.55 -23.96
N THR A 526 16.65 23.15 -23.70
CA THR A 526 17.19 24.30 -24.45
C THR A 526 18.36 23.95 -25.36
N ASP A 527 18.83 22.70 -25.33
CA ASP A 527 20.07 22.25 -25.95
C ASP A 527 19.89 21.12 -26.96
N GLY A 528 18.70 20.54 -27.07
CA GLY A 528 18.40 19.44 -27.98
C GLY A 528 19.10 18.11 -27.64
N THR A 529 19.78 18.01 -26.49
CA THR A 529 20.49 16.80 -26.06
C THR A 529 19.73 16.09 -24.95
N ARG A 530 19.44 16.79 -23.85
CA ARG A 530 18.89 16.22 -22.61
C ARG A 530 17.52 15.60 -22.80
N ALA A 531 16.61 16.28 -23.49
CA ALA A 531 15.27 15.81 -23.80
C ALA A 531 15.30 14.62 -24.77
N ASN A 532 16.11 14.70 -25.83
CA ASN A 532 16.24 13.60 -26.79
C ASN A 532 16.82 12.33 -26.14
N MET A 533 17.86 12.46 -25.32
CA MET A 533 18.45 11.31 -24.61
C MET A 533 17.48 10.71 -23.60
N SER A 534 16.84 11.54 -22.77
CA SER A 534 15.86 11.07 -21.77
C SER A 534 14.65 10.41 -22.44
N ALA A 535 14.13 11.00 -23.51
CA ALA A 535 13.04 10.43 -24.29
C ALA A 535 13.42 9.08 -24.92
N SER A 536 14.66 8.93 -25.41
CA SER A 536 15.11 7.66 -25.98
C SER A 536 15.03 6.50 -24.97
N TRP A 537 15.31 6.76 -23.70
CA TRP A 537 15.20 5.76 -22.64
C TRP A 537 13.76 5.49 -22.23
N LEU A 538 12.94 6.54 -22.10
CA LEU A 538 11.51 6.37 -21.81
C LEU A 538 10.79 5.58 -22.92
N ALA A 539 11.12 5.83 -24.19
CA ALA A 539 10.59 5.07 -25.33
C ALA A 539 10.97 3.58 -25.24
N GLN A 540 12.22 3.29 -24.90
CA GLN A 540 12.72 1.94 -24.68
C GLN A 540 12.09 1.26 -23.46
N MET A 541 11.69 2.03 -22.44
CA MET A 541 10.86 1.58 -21.31
C MET A 541 9.37 1.47 -21.67
N GLY A 542 9.00 1.53 -22.95
CA GLY A 542 7.65 1.29 -23.45
C GLY A 542 6.68 2.46 -23.32
N TRP A 543 7.16 3.67 -23.01
CA TRP A 543 6.33 4.88 -22.95
C TRP A 543 6.04 5.47 -24.33
N GLU A 544 4.86 6.08 -24.49
CA GLU A 544 4.57 6.96 -25.62
C GLU A 544 5.20 8.33 -25.33
N VAL A 545 6.32 8.65 -25.98
CA VAL A 545 7.12 9.84 -25.65
C VAL A 545 7.38 10.74 -26.85
N TYR A 546 7.31 12.04 -26.60
CA TYR A 546 7.53 13.12 -27.56
C TYR A 546 8.57 14.11 -27.03
N VAL A 547 9.28 14.78 -27.94
CA VAL A 547 10.09 15.95 -27.62
C VAL A 547 9.55 17.17 -28.37
N VAL A 548 9.41 18.28 -27.67
CA VAL A 548 8.88 19.52 -28.26
C VAL A 548 9.83 20.06 -29.33
N ALA A 549 9.27 20.43 -30.49
CA ALA A 549 9.98 21.02 -31.60
C ALA A 549 9.70 22.52 -31.73
N GLY A 550 10.71 23.27 -32.17
CA GLY A 550 10.59 24.69 -32.49
C GLY A 550 10.58 25.63 -31.29
N LEU A 551 11.00 25.18 -30.09
CA LEU A 551 11.17 26.06 -28.94
C LEU A 551 12.30 27.07 -29.18
N THR A 552 12.09 28.27 -28.68
CA THR A 552 13.00 29.42 -28.73
C THR A 552 13.31 29.90 -27.32
N ALA A 553 14.29 30.79 -27.17
CA ALA A 553 14.62 31.38 -25.86
C ALA A 553 13.43 32.15 -25.23
N GLU A 554 12.50 32.66 -26.06
CA GLU A 554 11.29 33.35 -25.58
C GLU A 554 10.35 32.41 -24.82
N ASP A 555 10.28 31.14 -25.20
CA ASP A 555 9.43 30.14 -24.55
C ASP A 555 9.89 29.83 -23.12
N PHE A 556 11.17 30.09 -22.80
CA PHE A 556 11.80 29.81 -21.51
C PHE A 556 11.80 31.01 -20.55
N LYS A 557 10.83 31.92 -20.65
CA LYS A 557 10.76 33.13 -19.82
C LYS A 557 9.84 33.01 -18.60
N HIS A 558 9.09 31.91 -18.46
CA HIS A 558 8.23 31.71 -17.30
C HIS A 558 9.06 31.38 -16.06
N THR A 559 8.79 32.10 -14.97
CA THR A 559 9.41 31.85 -13.66
C THR A 559 8.36 31.57 -12.58
N ASP A 560 7.09 31.74 -12.92
CA ASP A 560 5.97 31.41 -12.07
C ASP A 560 5.86 29.88 -11.93
N VAL A 561 5.91 29.40 -10.69
CA VAL A 561 5.55 28.02 -10.36
C VAL A 561 4.22 28.11 -9.61
N PRO A 562 3.08 27.90 -10.28
CA PRO A 562 1.78 27.96 -9.63
C PRO A 562 1.79 27.01 -8.42
N PRO A 563 1.24 27.43 -7.27
CA PRO A 563 1.10 26.51 -6.15
C PRO A 563 0.31 25.29 -6.61
N LEU A 564 0.72 24.11 -6.15
CA LEU A 564 0.01 22.88 -6.48
C LEU A 564 -1.46 23.05 -6.12
N ARG A 565 -2.33 22.76 -7.07
CA ARG A 565 -3.77 22.74 -6.82
C ARG A 565 -4.05 21.62 -5.82
N LEU A 566 -4.65 21.97 -4.69
CA LEU A 566 -5.03 21.04 -3.64
C LEU A 566 -6.56 20.93 -3.56
N PRO A 567 -7.13 19.74 -3.28
CA PRO A 567 -8.57 19.60 -3.07
C PRO A 567 -9.00 20.26 -1.75
N GLU A 568 -10.31 20.49 -1.59
CA GLU A 568 -10.84 20.93 -0.30
C GLU A 568 -10.71 19.82 0.76
N PRO A 569 -10.38 20.16 2.02
CA PRO A 569 -10.31 19.19 3.11
C PRO A 569 -11.72 18.72 3.54
N GLN A 570 -11.77 17.60 4.26
CA GLN A 570 -13.03 17.06 4.79
C GLN A 570 -13.46 17.83 6.04
N GLY A 571 -14.09 18.99 5.87
CA GLY A 571 -14.59 19.81 6.97
C GLY A 571 -13.74 21.05 7.23
N LYS A 572 -14.06 21.75 8.32
CA LYS A 572 -13.42 23.02 8.67
C LYS A 572 -11.98 22.78 9.13
N VAL A 573 -11.06 23.59 8.63
CA VAL A 573 -9.66 23.61 9.06
C VAL A 573 -9.38 24.95 9.74
N PRO A 574 -9.46 25.03 11.09
CA PRO A 574 -9.11 26.24 11.81
C PRO A 574 -7.62 26.55 11.62
N ALA A 575 -7.31 27.65 10.94
CA ALA A 575 -5.94 28.09 10.70
C ALA A 575 -5.41 28.87 11.91
N VAL A 576 -4.09 28.83 12.10
CA VAL A 576 -3.38 29.66 13.06
C VAL A 576 -2.09 30.23 12.45
N ASP A 577 -1.77 31.47 12.80
CA ASP A 577 -0.52 32.12 12.41
C ASP A 577 0.67 31.74 13.30
N VAL A 578 1.87 31.98 12.80
CA VAL A 578 3.12 31.68 13.50
C VAL A 578 3.25 32.44 14.84
N GLY A 579 2.77 33.68 14.92
CA GLY A 579 2.90 34.51 16.12
C GLY A 579 2.13 33.93 17.29
N LYS A 580 0.91 33.46 17.05
CA LYS A 580 0.08 32.80 18.07
C LYS A 580 0.67 31.46 18.52
N VAL A 581 1.19 30.66 17.57
CA VAL A 581 1.89 29.40 17.93
C VAL A 581 3.13 29.67 18.77
N LYS A 582 3.94 30.70 18.45
CA LYS A 582 5.08 31.12 19.28
C LYS A 582 4.65 31.48 20.70
N ALA A 583 3.57 32.25 20.85
CA ALA A 583 3.05 32.64 22.16
C ALA A 583 2.63 31.42 22.99
N TRP A 584 1.96 30.44 22.37
CA TRP A 584 1.57 29.20 23.05
C TRP A 584 2.75 28.33 23.44
N LEU A 585 3.75 28.18 22.58
CA LEU A 585 4.95 27.40 22.89
C LEU A 585 5.83 28.06 23.96
N ALA A 586 5.71 29.38 24.15
CA ALA A 586 6.38 30.09 25.25
C ALA A 586 5.64 29.94 26.59
N ASP A 587 4.32 29.72 26.58
CA ASP A 587 3.51 29.50 27.77
C ASP A 587 3.44 28.01 28.14
N ARG A 588 4.11 27.63 29.24
CA ARG A 588 4.14 26.25 29.75
C ARG A 588 2.76 25.72 30.17
N ASN A 589 1.80 26.61 30.45
CA ASN A 589 0.43 26.23 30.82
C ASN A 589 -0.49 26.07 29.60
N SER A 590 -0.01 26.34 28.39
CA SER A 590 -0.83 26.23 27.17
C SER A 590 -1.15 24.78 26.81
N HIS A 591 -0.36 23.82 27.31
CA HIS A 591 -0.46 22.39 26.99
C HIS A 591 -0.60 22.14 25.47
N THR A 592 0.15 22.90 24.67
CA THR A 592 0.14 22.81 23.20
C THR A 592 1.13 21.74 22.73
N VAL A 593 0.66 20.84 21.87
CA VAL A 593 1.46 19.80 21.22
C VAL A 593 1.53 20.09 19.72
N VAL A 594 2.73 20.11 19.16
CA VAL A 594 2.93 20.28 17.70
C VAL A 594 3.07 18.89 17.08
N LEU A 595 2.27 18.61 16.05
CA LEU A 595 2.34 17.37 15.27
C LEU A 595 2.87 17.70 13.87
N ASP A 596 4.02 17.13 13.51
CA ASP A 596 4.68 17.36 12.23
C ASP A 596 4.45 16.17 11.28
N PHE A 597 3.74 16.42 10.19
CA PHE A 597 3.39 15.48 9.13
C PHE A 597 4.34 15.58 7.93
N SER A 598 5.52 16.19 8.09
CA SER A 598 6.58 16.13 7.09
C SER A 598 7.08 14.69 6.93
N THR A 599 7.80 14.41 5.83
CA THR A 599 8.56 13.16 5.76
C THR A 599 9.55 13.12 6.92
N SER A 600 9.87 11.93 7.41
CA SER A 600 10.83 11.75 8.51
C SER A 600 12.20 12.35 8.17
N ALA A 601 12.63 12.26 6.90
CA ALA A 601 13.86 12.89 6.44
C ALA A 601 13.83 14.41 6.59
N GLN A 602 12.71 15.06 6.23
CA GLN A 602 12.52 16.50 6.41
C GLN A 602 12.46 16.88 7.88
N TYR A 603 11.75 16.10 8.69
CA TYR A 603 11.66 16.30 10.13
C TYR A 603 13.06 16.26 10.78
N ILE A 604 13.86 15.23 10.46
CA ILE A 604 15.24 15.11 10.96
C ILE A 604 16.12 16.28 10.50
N GLN A 605 15.92 16.76 9.28
CA GLN A 605 16.63 17.92 8.76
C GLN A 605 16.24 19.23 9.46
N GLY A 606 14.98 19.36 9.92
CA GLY A 606 14.49 20.56 10.58
C GLY A 606 13.00 20.51 10.94
N HIS A 607 12.68 20.60 12.23
CA HIS A 607 11.31 20.66 12.75
C HIS A 607 11.14 21.73 13.85
N ILE A 608 9.90 22.13 14.14
CA ILE A 608 9.61 23.09 15.24
C ILE A 608 9.97 22.44 16.58
N HIS A 609 10.53 23.21 17.51
CA HIS A 609 10.95 22.70 18.82
C HIS A 609 9.82 21.93 19.54
N SER A 610 10.13 20.73 20.05
CA SER A 610 9.18 19.83 20.73
C SER A 610 7.99 19.38 19.89
N ALA A 611 8.10 19.45 18.55
CA ALA A 611 7.15 18.79 17.68
C ALA A 611 7.31 17.27 17.77
N TRP A 612 6.22 16.54 17.53
CA TRP A 612 6.22 15.10 17.36
C TRP A 612 6.11 14.77 15.88
N TRP A 613 7.03 13.98 15.36
CA TRP A 613 6.87 13.41 14.03
C TRP A 613 5.80 12.32 14.07
N VAL A 614 4.83 12.39 13.15
CA VAL A 614 3.66 11.51 13.12
C VAL A 614 3.36 11.01 11.71
N LEU A 615 2.71 9.84 11.62
CA LEU A 615 2.19 9.30 10.37
C LEU A 615 0.68 9.30 10.35
N ARG A 616 0.10 9.87 9.29
CA ARG A 616 -1.35 9.89 9.07
C ARG A 616 -1.92 8.48 8.89
N THR A 617 -1.17 7.56 8.28
CA THR A 617 -1.54 6.14 8.15
C THR A 617 -1.54 5.38 9.47
N GLN A 618 -0.84 5.89 10.48
CA GLN A 618 -0.78 5.32 11.85
C GLN A 618 -1.26 6.35 12.87
N LEU A 619 -2.31 7.11 12.54
CA LEU A 619 -2.71 8.27 13.31
C LEU A 619 -3.06 7.93 14.77
N LYS A 620 -3.75 6.80 14.99
CA LYS A 620 -4.13 6.34 16.32
C LYS A 620 -2.91 6.11 17.23
N ASP A 621 -1.91 5.41 16.72
CA ASP A 621 -0.68 5.11 17.47
C ASP A 621 0.16 6.38 17.64
N SER A 622 0.24 7.20 16.59
CA SER A 622 0.89 8.50 16.61
C SER A 622 0.32 9.42 17.70
N LEU A 623 -1.00 9.52 17.82
CA LEU A 623 -1.67 10.33 18.85
C LEU A 623 -1.59 9.71 20.25
N THR A 624 -1.42 8.39 20.34
CA THR A 624 -1.21 7.72 21.64
C THR A 624 0.18 8.04 22.19
N ALA A 625 1.19 8.08 21.32
CA ALA A 625 2.57 8.43 21.68
C ALA A 625 2.76 9.95 21.88
N ALA A 626 2.16 10.78 21.02
CA ALA A 626 2.18 12.23 21.17
C ALA A 626 1.27 12.63 22.36
N HIS A 627 1.88 12.86 23.52
CA HIS A 627 1.29 13.27 24.80
C HIS A 627 -0.06 14.04 24.71
N LYS A 628 -0.94 13.85 25.70
CA LYS A 628 -2.25 14.53 25.75
C LYS A 628 -2.09 16.03 26.02
N GLY A 629 -2.34 16.85 25.01
CA GLY A 629 -2.43 18.31 25.13
C GLY A 629 -3.88 18.81 25.25
N HIS A 630 -4.04 20.07 25.64
CA HIS A 630 -5.32 20.78 25.47
C HIS A 630 -5.48 21.33 24.04
N ARG A 631 -4.36 21.40 23.29
CA ARG A 631 -4.31 21.87 21.90
C ARG A 631 -3.31 21.07 21.08
N TYR A 632 -3.69 20.75 19.84
CA TYR A 632 -2.80 20.24 18.80
C TYR A 632 -2.61 21.26 17.67
N VAL A 633 -1.36 21.55 17.32
CA VAL A 633 -0.97 22.38 16.17
C VAL A 633 -0.38 21.46 15.10
N LEU A 634 -1.04 21.37 13.95
CA LEU A 634 -0.62 20.50 12.86
C LEU A 634 0.24 21.28 11.86
N THR A 635 1.44 20.78 11.59
CA THR A 635 2.39 21.37 10.65
C THR A 635 2.95 20.30 9.71
N CYS A 636 3.54 20.76 8.62
CA CYS A 636 4.49 20.02 7.79
C CYS A 636 5.36 21.06 7.07
N GLN A 637 6.25 20.67 6.16
CA GLN A 637 7.18 21.59 5.49
C GLN A 637 6.54 22.90 4.98
N ASN A 638 5.40 22.82 4.29
CA ASN A 638 4.67 23.96 3.73
C ASN A 638 3.19 24.05 4.15
N GLY A 639 2.76 23.21 5.11
CA GLY A 639 1.37 23.09 5.54
C GLY A 639 0.42 22.33 4.59
N GLY A 640 0.85 21.96 3.38
CA GLY A 640 -0.03 21.34 2.38
C GLY A 640 -0.58 19.96 2.76
N VAL A 641 0.26 19.11 3.37
CA VAL A 641 -0.14 17.75 3.80
C VAL A 641 -0.89 17.81 5.14
N SER A 642 -0.37 18.57 6.11
CA SER A 642 -0.94 18.64 7.46
C SER A 642 -2.35 19.21 7.49
N ARG A 643 -2.72 20.05 6.51
CA ARG A 643 -4.09 20.58 6.34
C ARG A 643 -5.13 19.47 6.26
N PHE A 644 -4.82 18.35 5.60
CA PHE A 644 -5.75 17.23 5.41
C PHE A 644 -5.89 16.32 6.62
N ALA A 645 -4.92 16.36 7.55
CA ALA A 645 -4.96 15.59 8.79
C ALA A 645 -5.87 16.22 9.85
N VAL A 646 -6.20 17.53 9.76
CA VAL A 646 -6.95 18.24 10.81
C VAL A 646 -8.30 17.57 11.14
N PRO A 647 -9.17 17.23 10.18
CA PRO A 647 -10.45 16.61 10.50
C PRO A 647 -10.31 15.23 11.16
N GLU A 648 -9.30 14.45 10.75
CA GLU A 648 -9.02 13.14 11.32
C GLU A 648 -8.51 13.25 12.76
N VAL A 649 -7.60 14.20 13.02
CA VAL A 649 -7.13 14.48 14.39
C VAL A 649 -8.29 14.98 15.25
N GLN A 650 -9.12 15.90 14.75
CA GLN A 650 -10.32 16.39 15.46
C GLN A 650 -11.28 15.26 15.84
N ALA A 651 -11.50 14.30 14.95
CA ALA A 651 -12.35 13.15 15.22
C ALA A 651 -11.73 12.15 16.21
N ALA A 652 -10.39 12.07 16.26
CA ALA A 652 -9.66 11.13 17.11
C ALA A 652 -9.45 11.63 18.55
N VAL A 653 -9.47 12.94 18.78
CA VAL A 653 -9.26 13.54 20.11
C VAL A 653 -10.57 13.75 20.87
N LYS A 654 -10.49 13.92 22.20
CA LYS A 654 -11.67 14.18 23.03
C LYS A 654 -12.32 15.53 22.68
N ALA A 655 -13.63 15.61 22.85
CA ALA A 655 -14.36 16.87 22.74
C ALA A 655 -13.75 17.94 23.66
N GLY A 656 -13.64 19.17 23.14
CA GLY A 656 -13.03 20.31 23.85
C GLY A 656 -11.54 20.50 23.63
N ILE A 657 -10.84 19.54 23.00
CA ILE A 657 -9.44 19.73 22.58
C ILE A 657 -9.40 20.56 21.29
N GLU A 658 -8.60 21.62 21.29
CA GLU A 658 -8.44 22.49 20.12
C GLU A 658 -7.46 21.86 19.11
N VAL A 659 -7.85 21.78 17.83
CA VAL A 659 -6.98 21.28 16.75
C VAL A 659 -6.92 22.33 15.66
N VAL A 660 -5.72 22.87 15.42
CA VAL A 660 -5.46 23.96 14.48
C VAL A 660 -4.36 23.60 13.51
N TRP A 661 -4.39 24.21 12.33
CA TRP A 661 -3.40 24.06 11.27
C TRP A 661 -2.49 25.28 11.19
N LEU A 662 -1.17 25.07 11.22
CA LEU A 662 -0.20 26.15 11.02
C LEU A 662 -0.13 26.51 9.54
N GLU A 663 -0.66 27.69 9.18
CA GLU A 663 -0.66 28.18 7.81
C GLU A 663 0.77 28.38 7.29
N GLY A 664 1.09 27.78 6.14
CA GLY A 664 2.43 27.79 5.54
C GLY A 664 3.47 26.91 6.26
N GLY A 665 3.10 26.23 7.35
CA GLY A 665 3.89 25.19 8.01
C GLY A 665 5.26 25.64 8.51
N ASN A 666 6.24 24.72 8.46
CA ASN A 666 7.61 24.95 8.93
C ASN A 666 8.33 26.05 8.12
N ALA A 667 8.01 26.20 6.84
CA ALA A 667 8.54 27.27 6.01
C ALA A 667 8.07 28.66 6.49
N ALA A 668 6.79 28.82 6.82
CA ALA A 668 6.28 30.07 7.40
C ALA A 668 6.88 30.33 8.79
N TRP A 669 7.06 29.28 9.61
CA TRP A 669 7.74 29.38 10.90
C TRP A 669 9.16 29.97 10.75
N LEU A 670 9.95 29.44 9.80
CA LEU A 670 11.30 29.92 9.51
C LEU A 670 11.29 31.35 8.95
N ALA A 671 10.39 31.65 8.01
CA ALA A 671 10.26 32.98 7.41
C ALA A 671 9.91 34.06 8.46
N ALA A 672 9.16 33.71 9.50
CA ALA A 672 8.88 34.58 10.63
C ALA A 672 10.01 34.61 11.69
N GLY A 673 11.21 34.15 11.37
CA GLY A 673 12.37 34.14 12.26
C GLY A 673 12.34 33.05 13.36
N GLY A 674 11.46 32.05 13.24
CA GLY A 674 11.49 30.87 14.09
C GLY A 674 12.70 29.98 13.80
N LYS A 675 13.18 29.25 14.81
CA LYS A 675 14.27 28.28 14.65
C LYS A 675 13.70 26.86 14.52
N LEU A 676 14.37 26.03 13.73
CA LEU A 676 14.10 24.60 13.63
C LEU A 676 15.17 23.82 14.42
N GLN A 677 14.76 22.68 14.99
CA GLN A 677 15.64 21.69 15.58
C GLN A 677 15.92 20.57 14.56
N THR A 678 17.09 19.98 14.66
CA THR A 678 17.54 18.86 13.82
C THR A 678 17.64 17.60 14.65
N GLY A 679 17.49 16.43 14.03
CA GLY A 679 17.58 15.14 14.70
C GLY A 679 16.24 14.40 14.77
N ASP A 680 16.27 13.19 15.28
CA ASP A 680 15.16 12.23 15.34
C ASP A 680 14.46 12.24 16.71
N HIS A 681 14.41 13.39 17.37
CA HIS A 681 13.71 13.53 18.65
C HIS A 681 12.19 13.38 18.47
N GLN A 682 11.50 12.74 19.42
CA GLN A 682 10.02 12.66 19.44
C GLN A 682 9.38 12.04 18.18
N MET A 683 9.91 10.90 17.73
CA MET A 683 9.30 10.07 16.69
C MET A 683 8.16 9.26 17.31
N ALA A 684 6.90 9.54 16.92
CA ALA A 684 5.74 8.90 17.54
C ALA A 684 5.56 7.43 17.12
N VAL A 685 6.04 7.07 15.94
CA VAL A 685 5.95 5.73 15.34
C VAL A 685 7.25 5.35 14.63
N GLU A 686 7.37 4.11 14.20
CA GLU A 686 8.52 3.65 13.43
C GLU A 686 8.60 4.36 12.06
N ARG A 687 9.84 4.61 11.61
CA ARG A 687 10.13 5.35 10.38
C ARG A 687 9.96 4.49 9.13
N VAL A 688 8.71 4.17 8.81
CA VAL A 688 8.34 3.36 7.63
C VAL A 688 7.93 4.19 6.41
N ASP A 689 7.83 5.52 6.54
CA ASP A 689 7.49 6.45 5.45
C ASP A 689 8.53 6.51 4.33
N ARG A 690 9.74 6.05 4.63
CA ARG A 690 10.85 6.01 3.70
C ARG A 690 11.58 4.67 3.80
N TYR A 691 11.67 3.99 2.66
CA TYR A 691 12.49 2.79 2.50
C TYR A 691 13.97 3.13 2.74
N ARG A 692 14.65 2.33 3.57
CA ARG A 692 16.10 2.46 3.77
C ARG A 692 16.85 1.89 2.56
N ARG A 693 16.99 2.72 1.54
CA ARG A 693 17.67 2.41 0.29
C ARG A 693 19.14 2.01 0.55
N PRO A 694 19.55 0.76 0.24
CA PRO A 694 20.93 0.30 0.47
C PRO A 694 22.00 1.10 -0.28
N TYR A 695 21.58 1.80 -1.34
CA TYR A 695 22.40 2.63 -2.22
C TYR A 695 22.42 4.12 -1.84
N GLU A 696 21.80 4.54 -0.72
CA GLU A 696 21.87 5.92 -0.23
C GLU A 696 22.59 6.00 1.13
N GLY A 697 23.48 6.98 1.27
CA GLY A 697 24.27 7.19 2.49
C GLY A 697 25.49 6.25 2.61
N THR A 698 26.16 6.29 3.76
CA THR A 698 27.42 5.55 4.01
C THR A 698 27.34 4.52 5.13
N ASN A 699 26.18 4.35 5.76
CA ASN A 699 26.04 3.59 7.01
C ASN A 699 25.17 2.33 6.84
N ASN A 700 24.99 1.85 5.60
CA ASN A 700 24.25 0.61 5.36
C ASN A 700 25.16 -0.60 5.66
N PRO A 701 24.63 -1.69 6.25
CA PRO A 701 25.41 -2.89 6.50
C PRO A 701 25.81 -3.56 5.17
N VAL A 702 26.97 -4.22 5.18
CA VAL A 702 27.55 -4.90 3.99
C VAL A 702 26.58 -5.91 3.39
N GLU A 703 25.87 -6.65 4.24
CA GLU A 703 24.90 -7.67 3.84
C GLU A 703 23.71 -7.06 3.09
N ALA A 704 23.22 -5.88 3.50
CA ALA A 704 22.14 -5.19 2.81
C ALA A 704 22.61 -4.63 1.45
N MET A 705 23.85 -4.15 1.38
CA MET A 705 24.45 -3.68 0.12
C MET A 705 24.67 -4.83 -0.87
N GLN A 706 25.17 -5.98 -0.41
CA GLN A 706 25.34 -7.16 -1.26
C GLN A 706 24.00 -7.74 -1.68
N GLY A 707 23.04 -7.89 -0.75
CA GLY A 707 21.70 -8.36 -1.07
C GLY A 707 20.95 -7.49 -2.07
N TYR A 708 21.22 -6.17 -2.09
CA TYR A 708 20.71 -5.27 -3.13
C TYR A 708 21.27 -5.62 -4.52
N LEU A 709 22.57 -5.86 -4.63
CA LEU A 709 23.19 -6.25 -5.90
C LEU A 709 22.68 -7.62 -6.38
N ASP A 710 22.60 -8.60 -5.47
CA ASP A 710 22.07 -9.94 -5.76
C ASP A 710 20.63 -9.87 -6.28
N TRP A 711 19.82 -8.98 -5.71
CA TRP A 711 18.48 -8.70 -6.20
C TRP A 711 18.48 -8.09 -7.61
N GLU A 712 19.33 -7.08 -7.89
CA GLU A 712 19.41 -6.47 -9.22
C GLU A 712 19.74 -7.51 -10.31
N PHE A 713 20.65 -8.47 -10.04
CA PHE A 713 21.00 -9.53 -10.99
C PHE A 713 19.82 -10.44 -11.37
N GLY A 714 18.83 -10.60 -10.49
CA GLY A 714 17.64 -11.42 -10.73
C GLY A 714 16.56 -10.71 -11.55
N LEU A 715 16.64 -9.39 -11.76
CA LEU A 715 15.53 -8.59 -12.30
C LEU A 715 15.13 -8.94 -13.73
N VAL A 716 16.09 -9.33 -14.58
CA VAL A 716 15.79 -9.70 -15.98
C VAL A 716 14.91 -10.94 -16.05
N GLU A 717 15.11 -11.90 -15.13
CA GLU A 717 14.26 -13.10 -15.05
C GLU A 717 12.86 -12.76 -14.51
N GLN A 718 12.78 -11.88 -13.50
CA GLN A 718 11.48 -11.41 -12.99
C GLN A 718 10.68 -10.66 -14.07
N LEU A 719 11.34 -9.83 -14.89
CA LEU A 719 10.69 -9.18 -16.03
C LEU A 719 10.10 -10.19 -17.01
N ALA A 720 10.79 -11.30 -17.25
CA ALA A 720 10.30 -12.36 -18.13
C ALA A 720 9.07 -13.08 -17.55
N ARG A 721 9.03 -13.30 -16.22
CA ARG A 721 7.87 -13.88 -15.53
C ARG A 721 6.67 -12.94 -15.50
N ASP A 722 6.90 -11.64 -15.25
CA ASP A 722 5.86 -10.62 -15.34
C ASP A 722 5.29 -10.52 -16.76
N GLY A 723 6.15 -10.30 -17.76
CA GLY A 723 5.78 -10.32 -19.18
C GLY A 723 4.84 -9.20 -19.64
N THR A 724 4.67 -8.11 -18.87
CA THR A 724 3.81 -6.97 -19.24
C THR A 724 4.58 -5.70 -19.61
N HIS A 725 5.91 -5.74 -19.53
CA HIS A 725 6.73 -4.53 -19.49
C HIS A 725 6.89 -3.78 -20.82
N HIS A 726 6.82 -4.46 -21.97
CA HIS A 726 7.01 -3.88 -23.32
C HIS A 726 8.37 -3.21 -23.57
N PHE A 727 9.36 -3.47 -22.70
CA PHE A 727 10.69 -2.88 -22.84
C PHE A 727 11.41 -3.37 -24.10
N LYS A 728 12.18 -2.47 -24.72
CA LYS A 728 13.01 -2.73 -25.89
C LYS A 728 14.36 -2.05 -25.69
N VAL A 729 15.44 -2.65 -26.20
CA VAL A 729 16.78 -2.05 -26.17
C VAL A 729 17.25 -1.90 -27.60
N ILE A 730 17.58 -0.66 -28.00
CA ILE A 730 17.99 -0.30 -29.38
C ILE A 730 19.44 -0.62 -29.70
#